data_AF-A0A8J1UTH6-F1
#
_entry.id   AF-A0A8J1UTH6-F1
#
_cell.length_a   1.000
_cell.length_b   1.000
_cell.length_c   1.000
_cell.angle_alpha   90.00
_cell.angle_beta   90.00
_cell.angle_gamma   90.00
#
_symmetry.space_group_name_H-M   'P 1'
#
loop_
_entity.id
_entity.type
_entity.pdbx_description
1 polymer ?
#
loop_
_entity_poly.entity_id
_entity_poly.type
_entity_poly.pdbx_seq_one_letter_code
_entity_poly.pdbx_strand_id
1 'polypeptide(L)'
;MAKKICWRKMLNPRRVAIVFLLLGISVIILSNLKVWKIPNVTSMISTILHEDNRKNVYINKLDIALVCLECNLQKGNSLETIPFLKNFLTLCRTASPGYNYAIFIPKQEVSEDEVIMNIFRSDFENCSKLFNITLRIVPDIDYRGHTGRGLNDIMYIAYLSGASYIYKMTDESTFLPTSKNWTEVYIKELQSRKDSEVGIIFDCKQEFRKCLKMSYFIHKTHMDIFGSVFPPDIMDSDVDHWIYDLYYPNYTSNIPITSSALSAERDQKTINKPDLCKSLVIKYKPMLEHYTHSLKSTQTKRKDLIISMSLWGNSKRYTYGAIRNAQLARMNFPAWTLRIYIEKRNTQHKHSKVPDYVLEKLVDLGVDLFEVDTQNVTLAPMIWRFMVADDLTIERFVVRDSDSRLTERDAATVQEWLHTDKPFHCIRDHPSHGNFPLSGGLFGGKPKDILKIFDKPWSKLSSQYGSGYLEDMNFLNNMVWSKAKDHFYCHDSVSCKKYTSSHPFPVARNGKEHIGGVYDQYDIPRKIDLDIINLEKLPSECTNASSAKAQETTIDPTSAKTRPIVLWSNDFHISPINDLKSFLGAMRATFIDKSLSGHCHLTKTCATDLKVLNKGNGINLDRPAIYTEFYEAYKDDPEMEKVDAFVCFHPSSMCEIFMPFNKSIIVIPSTRFEMGRHTKDRWNAWNLNLKRISEQPQNTVGANNQYDLEYVRYFTGITPTLLPSYCGYVDSEYNPTRPGYLLSPVHKAGFEKIFLDEFNKAKEVSNVSLTPLRKLYSHYEYSDLASHQGIVYVPYQVSVMSLFEQYRMNIPLFFPSLDLLSSWQLTYNVLNERTWSSVFGTIPDKSIMPGVLDNVPDPNNDKDLEAIKYWLKYSDFYQWPHIVYFDSYKDLIKKLETTDLRKVSDGMREYNKKVKTDLIQRWQTILEKVRTFSHHFN
;
A
#
# COMPACT_ATOMS: atom_id res chain seq x y z
N MET A 1 -53.02 -23.87 52.57
CA MET A 1 -53.58 -23.02 53.66
C MET A 1 -54.22 -21.77 53.05
N ALA A 2 -55.12 -21.12 53.80
CA ALA A 2 -55.75 -19.81 53.61
C ALA A 2 -55.48 -18.92 52.34
N LYS A 3 -56.60 -18.54 51.68
CA LYS A 3 -57.05 -17.14 51.36
C LYS A 3 -56.25 -16.31 50.31
N LYS A 4 -56.84 -15.42 49.48
CA LYS A 4 -58.25 -15.03 49.21
C LYS A 4 -58.34 -14.17 47.90
N ILE A 5 -59.47 -14.26 47.16
CA ILE A 5 -60.35 -13.18 46.61
C ILE A 5 -59.71 -11.94 45.91
N CYS A 6 -60.18 -11.31 44.81
CA CYS A 6 -61.18 -11.47 43.71
C CYS A 6 -61.08 -10.18 42.81
N TRP A 7 -61.85 -9.84 41.75
CA TRP A 7 -62.98 -10.45 41.00
C TRP A 7 -63.14 -9.86 39.56
N ARG A 8 -63.67 -10.66 38.63
CA ARG A 8 -64.89 -10.43 37.81
C ARG A 8 -65.16 -9.01 37.22
N LYS A 9 -65.29 -8.91 35.87
CA LYS A 9 -66.53 -8.81 35.03
C LYS A 9 -66.11 -8.63 33.53
N MET A 10 -66.87 -8.96 32.47
CA MET A 10 -68.09 -9.78 32.24
C MET A 10 -68.26 -10.05 30.71
N LEU A 11 -68.70 -11.26 30.30
CA LEU A 11 -69.63 -11.58 29.18
C LEU A 11 -69.36 -11.08 27.73
N ASN A 12 -69.95 -11.59 26.63
CA ASN A 12 -70.44 -12.93 26.19
C ASN A 12 -70.78 -12.79 24.66
N PRO A 13 -70.73 -13.83 23.80
CA PRO A 13 -70.77 -13.64 22.33
C PRO A 13 -72.18 -13.68 21.69
N ARG A 14 -72.21 -13.39 20.37
CA ARG A 14 -73.32 -13.43 19.38
C ARG A 14 -74.27 -12.23 19.30
N ARG A 15 -74.34 -11.62 18.10
CA ARG A 15 -75.60 -11.36 17.35
C ARG A 15 -75.32 -11.48 15.83
N VAL A 16 -76.11 -12.31 15.14
CA VAL A 16 -77.02 -11.98 14.01
C VAL A 16 -76.27 -11.63 12.70
N ALA A 17 -76.12 -12.50 11.68
CA ALA A 17 -77.04 -13.38 10.89
C ALA A 17 -77.63 -12.70 9.64
N ILE A 18 -78.28 -13.48 8.74
CA ILE A 18 -78.97 -13.09 7.47
C ILE A 18 -77.99 -12.86 6.27
N VAL A 19 -78.16 -13.41 5.04
CA VAL A 19 -79.13 -14.38 4.45
C VAL A 19 -78.61 -15.00 3.11
N PHE A 20 -78.94 -16.29 2.84
CA PHE A 20 -79.07 -17.00 1.53
C PHE A 20 -77.79 -17.29 0.67
N LEU A 21 -77.56 -18.48 0.06
CA LEU A 21 -78.27 -19.27 -1.00
C LEU A 21 -78.06 -18.67 -2.42
N LEU A 22 -77.67 -19.39 -3.51
CA LEU A 22 -77.80 -20.83 -3.86
C LEU A 22 -76.58 -21.47 -4.60
N LEU A 23 -76.53 -22.81 -4.53
CA LEU A 23 -76.18 -23.86 -5.54
C LEU A 23 -75.30 -23.54 -6.79
N GLY A 24 -74.42 -24.44 -7.27
CA GLY A 24 -74.02 -25.78 -6.77
C GLY A 24 -73.47 -26.74 -7.87
N ILE A 25 -73.20 -28.01 -7.50
CA ILE A 25 -72.95 -29.19 -8.38
C ILE A 25 -71.60 -29.17 -9.14
N SER A 26 -70.51 -29.83 -8.68
CA SER A 26 -70.20 -31.30 -8.64
C SER A 26 -69.73 -31.91 -9.98
N VAL A 27 -68.56 -32.60 -9.98
CA VAL A 27 -68.36 -33.98 -10.51
C VAL A 27 -66.96 -34.54 -10.19
N ILE A 28 -66.89 -35.86 -10.08
CA ILE A 28 -65.77 -36.75 -9.69
C ILE A 28 -64.80 -37.01 -10.85
N ILE A 29 -63.52 -37.31 -10.56
CA ILE A 29 -62.75 -38.40 -11.21
C ILE A 29 -61.64 -38.92 -10.27
N LEU A 30 -61.39 -40.23 -10.31
CA LEU A 30 -60.40 -40.96 -9.51
C LEU A 30 -59.26 -41.47 -10.39
N SER A 31 -58.01 -41.46 -9.91
CA SER A 31 -57.08 -42.60 -10.10
C SER A 31 -55.77 -42.46 -9.31
N ASN A 32 -55.55 -43.43 -8.41
CA ASN A 32 -54.28 -44.07 -8.04
C ASN A 32 -52.94 -43.30 -8.19
N LEU A 33 -52.30 -43.01 -7.05
CA LEU A 33 -50.95 -43.52 -6.76
C LEU A 33 -50.74 -43.66 -5.25
N LYS A 34 -49.91 -44.63 -4.83
CA LYS A 34 -49.78 -45.02 -3.40
C LYS A 34 -48.86 -44.06 -2.64
N VAL A 35 -49.41 -43.31 -1.69
CA VAL A 35 -48.61 -42.57 -0.70
C VAL A 35 -47.92 -43.58 0.23
N TRP A 36 -46.60 -43.72 0.07
CA TRP A 36 -45.76 -44.37 1.08
C TRP A 36 -45.62 -43.46 2.30
N LYS A 37 -45.75 -44.03 3.51
CA LYS A 37 -45.42 -43.33 4.74
C LYS A 37 -43.89 -43.15 4.84
N ILE A 38 -43.42 -41.92 4.71
CA ILE A 38 -42.06 -41.54 5.13
C ILE A 38 -42.15 -40.93 6.55
N PRO A 39 -41.32 -41.35 7.53
CA PRO A 39 -41.38 -40.82 8.89
C PRO A 39 -40.90 -39.36 9.01
N ASN A 40 -41.57 -38.58 9.87
CA ASN A 40 -41.09 -37.39 10.57
C ASN A 40 -40.10 -36.46 9.84
N VAL A 41 -40.56 -35.74 8.81
CA VAL A 41 -39.84 -34.56 8.28
C VAL A 41 -39.81 -33.41 9.31
N THR A 42 -40.77 -33.39 10.25
CA THR A 42 -41.00 -32.32 11.23
C THR A 42 -39.85 -32.01 12.18
N SER A 43 -38.92 -32.95 12.43
CA SER A 43 -37.76 -32.70 13.32
C SER A 43 -36.56 -32.06 12.61
N MET A 44 -36.63 -31.84 11.30
CA MET A 44 -35.60 -31.14 10.52
C MET A 44 -36.07 -29.75 10.05
N ILE A 45 -37.39 -29.54 9.99
CA ILE A 45 -38.03 -28.28 9.55
C ILE A 45 -37.81 -27.12 10.53
N SER A 46 -37.74 -27.37 11.85
CA SER A 46 -37.64 -26.30 12.85
C SER A 46 -36.29 -25.58 12.87
N THR A 47 -35.22 -26.19 12.35
CA THR A 47 -33.84 -25.68 12.45
C THR A 47 -33.57 -24.45 11.56
N ILE A 48 -34.41 -24.16 10.57
CA ILE A 48 -34.10 -23.19 9.52
C ILE A 48 -34.56 -21.75 9.89
N LEU A 49 -35.65 -21.57 10.64
CA LEU A 49 -36.33 -20.27 10.73
C LEU A 49 -36.63 -19.68 12.12
N HIS A 50 -36.44 -20.40 13.25
CA HIS A 50 -36.71 -19.82 14.58
C HIS A 50 -35.56 -19.94 15.60
N GLU A 51 -35.10 -18.77 16.04
CA GLU A 51 -34.41 -18.42 17.29
C GLU A 51 -32.97 -18.97 17.53
N ASP A 52 -32.11 -18.08 18.08
CA ASP A 52 -30.64 -18.20 18.25
C ASP A 52 -29.78 -18.59 17.02
N ASN A 53 -30.27 -18.28 15.81
CA ASN A 53 -29.58 -18.56 14.53
C ASN A 53 -28.17 -17.93 14.35
N ARG A 54 -27.67 -17.11 15.29
CA ARG A 54 -26.33 -16.49 15.22
C ARG A 54 -25.17 -17.50 15.34
N LYS A 55 -25.39 -18.71 15.86
CA LYS A 55 -24.37 -19.77 15.88
C LYS A 55 -24.24 -20.45 14.51
N ASN A 56 -25.35 -20.85 13.92
CA ASN A 56 -25.39 -21.65 12.69
C ASN A 56 -24.75 -20.94 11.48
N VAL A 57 -24.73 -19.61 11.44
CA VAL A 57 -24.12 -18.82 10.36
C VAL A 57 -22.61 -19.05 10.22
N TYR A 58 -21.87 -19.37 11.30
CA TYR A 58 -20.40 -19.43 11.28
C TYR A 58 -19.81 -20.84 11.41
N ILE A 59 -20.62 -21.85 11.74
CA ILE A 59 -20.13 -23.20 12.05
C ILE A 59 -19.78 -24.01 10.77
N ASN A 60 -18.91 -25.01 10.94
CA ASN A 60 -18.35 -25.94 9.94
C ASN A 60 -17.23 -25.38 9.05
N LYS A 61 -16.25 -26.24 8.74
CA LYS A 61 -15.22 -25.98 7.73
C LYS A 61 -15.88 -25.72 6.37
N LEU A 62 -15.60 -24.55 5.83
CA LEU A 62 -16.18 -24.03 4.58
C LEU A 62 -15.04 -23.80 3.59
N ASP A 63 -15.10 -24.40 2.40
CA ASP A 63 -14.07 -24.20 1.39
C ASP A 63 -14.46 -23.04 0.46
N ILE A 64 -15.73 -22.99 0.02
CA ILE A 64 -16.21 -22.04 -1.00
C ILE A 64 -17.50 -21.35 -0.56
N ALA A 65 -17.45 -20.03 -0.42
CA ALA A 65 -18.63 -19.19 -0.26
C ALA A 65 -19.16 -18.73 -1.62
N LEU A 66 -20.46 -18.90 -1.83
CA LEU A 66 -21.21 -18.40 -2.98
C LEU A 66 -22.05 -17.22 -2.49
N VAL A 67 -21.61 -16.01 -2.81
CA VAL A 67 -22.22 -14.77 -2.31
C VAL A 67 -23.12 -14.17 -3.37
N CYS A 68 -24.36 -13.86 -2.98
CA CYS A 68 -25.34 -13.21 -3.83
C CYS A 68 -25.84 -11.93 -3.13
N LEU A 69 -25.93 -10.86 -3.91
CA LEU A 69 -26.57 -9.59 -3.55
C LEU A 69 -27.37 -9.12 -4.78
N GLU A 70 -28.47 -8.41 -4.58
CA GLU A 70 -29.47 -8.07 -5.60
C GLU A 70 -30.14 -9.29 -6.26
N CYS A 71 -30.20 -10.45 -5.58
CA CYS A 71 -30.73 -11.73 -6.10
C CYS A 71 -32.22 -11.68 -6.48
N ASN A 72 -32.95 -10.64 -6.05
CA ASN A 72 -34.33 -10.32 -6.43
C ASN A 72 -35.35 -11.46 -6.25
N LEU A 73 -35.20 -12.32 -5.22
CA LEU A 73 -36.15 -13.41 -4.92
C LEU A 73 -37.57 -12.90 -4.56
N GLN A 74 -37.73 -11.59 -4.31
CA GLN A 74 -38.98 -10.94 -3.89
C GLN A 74 -39.97 -10.61 -5.02
N LYS A 75 -39.64 -10.86 -6.31
CA LYS A 75 -40.53 -10.50 -7.44
C LYS A 75 -40.65 -11.60 -8.50
N GLY A 76 -41.88 -12.04 -8.74
CA GLY A 76 -42.23 -12.88 -9.90
C GLY A 76 -43.45 -13.76 -9.62
N ASN A 77 -44.44 -13.78 -10.53
CA ASN A 77 -45.63 -14.61 -10.38
C ASN A 77 -45.45 -16.05 -10.94
N SER A 78 -44.23 -16.46 -11.31
CA SER A 78 -43.92 -17.84 -11.73
C SER A 78 -42.43 -18.17 -11.56
N LEU A 79 -42.11 -19.48 -11.44
CA LEU A 79 -40.72 -19.98 -11.31
C LEU A 79 -39.80 -19.45 -12.41
N GLU A 80 -40.30 -19.39 -13.64
CA GLU A 80 -39.53 -19.04 -14.83
C GLU A 80 -39.09 -17.56 -14.86
N THR A 81 -39.71 -16.72 -14.00
CA THR A 81 -39.45 -15.27 -13.93
C THR A 81 -38.42 -14.85 -12.88
N ILE A 82 -37.83 -15.79 -12.12
CA ILE A 82 -36.81 -15.47 -11.10
C ILE A 82 -35.40 -15.86 -11.61
N PRO A 83 -34.53 -14.88 -12.00
CA PRO A 83 -33.19 -15.07 -12.56
C PRO A 83 -32.31 -16.10 -11.84
N PHE A 84 -32.28 -16.03 -10.50
CA PHE A 84 -31.43 -16.85 -9.66
C PHE A 84 -31.86 -18.32 -9.64
N LEU A 85 -33.15 -18.61 -9.38
CA LEU A 85 -33.66 -19.99 -9.25
C LEU A 85 -33.46 -20.79 -10.54
N LYS A 86 -33.75 -20.17 -11.70
CA LYS A 86 -33.57 -20.77 -13.02
C LYS A 86 -32.14 -21.29 -13.27
N ASN A 87 -31.14 -20.60 -12.73
CA ASN A 87 -29.73 -20.91 -12.93
C ASN A 87 -29.08 -21.66 -11.75
N PHE A 88 -29.70 -21.65 -10.57
CA PHE A 88 -29.25 -22.41 -9.42
C PHE A 88 -29.15 -23.92 -9.74
N LEU A 89 -30.13 -24.47 -10.48
CA LEU A 89 -30.08 -25.86 -10.98
C LEU A 89 -28.92 -26.12 -11.95
N THR A 90 -28.35 -25.09 -12.60
CA THR A 90 -27.15 -25.21 -13.45
C THR A 90 -25.91 -25.32 -12.59
N LEU A 91 -25.74 -24.44 -11.60
CA LEU A 91 -24.69 -24.53 -10.58
C LEU A 91 -24.66 -25.92 -9.92
N CYS A 92 -25.84 -26.46 -9.58
CA CYS A 92 -25.97 -27.80 -8.97
C CYS A 92 -25.49 -28.96 -9.86
N ARG A 93 -25.29 -28.72 -11.17
CA ARG A 93 -24.83 -29.72 -12.16
C ARG A 93 -23.38 -29.50 -12.61
N THR A 94 -22.75 -28.40 -12.18
CA THR A 94 -21.44 -27.94 -12.66
C THR A 94 -20.42 -27.71 -11.54
N ALA A 95 -20.89 -27.35 -10.34
CA ALA A 95 -20.13 -27.40 -9.10
C ALA A 95 -19.62 -28.83 -8.83
N SER A 96 -18.52 -28.91 -8.09
CA SER A 96 -17.65 -30.10 -8.08
C SER A 96 -17.75 -30.83 -6.74
N PRO A 97 -17.95 -32.16 -6.73
CA PRO A 97 -18.04 -32.92 -5.49
C PRO A 97 -16.67 -32.97 -4.80
N GLY A 98 -16.67 -32.86 -3.46
CA GLY A 98 -15.47 -32.90 -2.63
C GLY A 98 -15.16 -31.59 -1.88
N TYR A 99 -15.77 -30.48 -2.30
CA TYR A 99 -15.70 -29.19 -1.61
C TYR A 99 -16.94 -28.95 -0.74
N ASN A 100 -16.77 -28.21 0.36
CA ASN A 100 -17.85 -27.73 1.23
C ASN A 100 -18.27 -26.33 0.76
N TYR A 101 -19.50 -26.20 0.26
CA TYR A 101 -20.05 -24.93 -0.23
C TYR A 101 -21.03 -24.29 0.77
N ALA A 102 -21.13 -22.97 0.76
CA ALA A 102 -22.22 -22.25 1.42
C ALA A 102 -22.73 -21.08 0.56
N ILE A 103 -24.04 -21.02 0.34
CA ILE A 103 -24.70 -19.86 -0.27
C ILE A 103 -25.02 -18.85 0.83
N PHE A 104 -24.53 -17.62 0.70
CA PHE A 104 -24.88 -16.51 1.59
C PHE A 104 -25.86 -15.57 0.87
N ILE A 105 -27.01 -15.32 1.50
CA ILE A 105 -28.06 -14.43 1.00
C ILE A 105 -28.50 -13.50 2.15
N PRO A 106 -28.61 -12.17 1.98
CA PRO A 106 -29.15 -11.29 3.02
C PRO A 106 -30.60 -11.64 3.33
N LYS A 107 -31.01 -11.59 4.61
CA LYS A 107 -32.42 -11.79 4.99
C LYS A 107 -33.36 -10.83 4.25
N GLN A 108 -32.91 -9.61 3.94
CA GLN A 108 -33.70 -8.59 3.24
C GLN A 108 -33.96 -8.89 1.76
N GLU A 109 -33.28 -9.87 1.16
CA GLU A 109 -33.50 -10.29 -0.23
C GLU A 109 -34.33 -11.59 -0.34
N VAL A 110 -34.57 -12.26 0.78
CA VAL A 110 -35.44 -13.45 0.86
C VAL A 110 -36.89 -13.02 0.66
N SER A 111 -37.68 -13.87 -0.01
CA SER A 111 -39.11 -13.62 -0.21
C SER A 111 -39.93 -13.95 1.04
N GLU A 112 -40.97 -13.14 1.30
CA GLU A 112 -42.02 -13.48 2.27
C GLU A 112 -43.09 -14.39 1.66
N ASP A 113 -43.05 -14.64 0.34
CA ASP A 113 -43.92 -15.59 -0.35
C ASP A 113 -43.53 -17.04 -0.04
N GLU A 114 -44.42 -17.76 0.65
CA GLU A 114 -44.18 -19.16 1.02
C GLU A 114 -44.06 -20.09 -0.19
N VAL A 115 -44.72 -19.81 -1.31
CA VAL A 115 -44.65 -20.66 -2.52
C VAL A 115 -43.26 -20.56 -3.14
N ILE A 116 -42.75 -19.34 -3.35
CA ILE A 116 -41.37 -19.09 -3.83
C ILE A 116 -40.35 -19.75 -2.90
N MET A 117 -40.54 -19.63 -1.58
CA MET A 117 -39.62 -20.22 -0.60
C MET A 117 -39.74 -21.75 -0.47
N ASN A 118 -40.92 -22.34 -0.72
CA ASN A 118 -41.10 -23.79 -0.81
C ASN A 118 -40.40 -24.36 -2.06
N ILE A 119 -40.50 -23.67 -3.20
CA ILE A 119 -39.80 -24.00 -4.45
C ILE A 119 -38.29 -23.98 -4.23
N PHE A 120 -37.75 -22.87 -3.72
CA PHE A 120 -36.30 -22.75 -3.48
C PHE A 120 -35.78 -23.81 -2.51
N ARG A 121 -36.54 -24.14 -1.45
CA ARG A 121 -36.20 -25.25 -0.54
C ARG A 121 -36.19 -26.61 -1.24
N SER A 122 -37.16 -26.90 -2.11
CA SER A 122 -37.18 -28.13 -2.92
C SER A 122 -35.95 -28.24 -3.85
N ASP A 123 -35.63 -27.18 -4.58
CA ASP A 123 -34.45 -27.18 -5.47
C ASP A 123 -33.14 -27.28 -4.69
N PHE A 124 -33.05 -26.61 -3.53
CA PHE A 124 -31.89 -26.69 -2.63
C PHE A 124 -31.73 -28.09 -2.00
N GLU A 125 -32.83 -28.73 -1.57
CA GLU A 125 -32.83 -30.11 -1.12
C GLU A 125 -32.42 -31.08 -2.23
N ASN A 126 -32.69 -30.78 -3.50
CA ASN A 126 -32.23 -31.60 -4.62
C ASN A 126 -30.75 -31.34 -4.97
N CYS A 127 -30.28 -30.10 -4.79
CA CYS A 127 -28.87 -29.73 -4.94
C CYS A 127 -27.96 -30.41 -3.89
N SER A 128 -28.38 -30.37 -2.62
CA SER A 128 -27.62 -30.93 -1.47
C SER A 128 -27.51 -32.46 -1.45
N LYS A 129 -28.25 -33.16 -2.33
CA LYS A 129 -28.07 -34.60 -2.60
C LYS A 129 -26.90 -34.90 -3.54
N LEU A 130 -26.35 -33.89 -4.23
CA LEU A 130 -25.29 -34.04 -5.24
C LEU A 130 -23.88 -33.75 -4.69
N PHE A 131 -23.76 -32.77 -3.80
CA PHE A 131 -22.52 -32.38 -3.10
C PHE A 131 -22.85 -31.60 -1.82
N ASN A 132 -21.86 -31.39 -0.94
CA ASN A 132 -22.10 -30.69 0.32
C ASN A 132 -22.27 -29.17 0.09
N ILE A 133 -23.51 -28.69 0.17
CA ILE A 133 -23.87 -27.27 0.09
C ILE A 133 -24.80 -26.90 1.24
N THR A 134 -24.54 -25.75 1.86
CA THR A 134 -25.36 -25.17 2.93
C THR A 134 -25.98 -23.85 2.50
N LEU A 135 -27.17 -23.51 3.02
CA LEU A 135 -27.81 -22.21 2.83
C LEU A 135 -27.67 -21.39 4.11
N ARG A 136 -27.08 -20.20 4.02
CA ARG A 136 -26.85 -19.29 5.15
C ARG A 136 -27.57 -17.97 4.88
N ILE A 137 -28.81 -17.88 5.37
CA ILE A 137 -29.56 -16.61 5.39
C ILE A 137 -28.92 -15.71 6.44
N VAL A 138 -28.38 -14.58 6.02
CA VAL A 138 -27.61 -13.67 6.88
C VAL A 138 -28.53 -12.56 7.42
N PRO A 139 -28.80 -12.51 8.74
CA PRO A 139 -29.49 -11.37 9.33
C PRO A 139 -28.57 -10.14 9.37
N ASP A 140 -29.18 -8.96 9.48
CA ASP A 140 -28.51 -7.70 9.88
C ASP A 140 -27.43 -7.17 8.92
N ILE A 141 -27.57 -7.35 7.60
CA ILE A 141 -26.80 -6.64 6.57
C ILE A 141 -27.26 -5.18 6.47
N ASP A 142 -26.41 -4.20 6.77
CA ASP A 142 -26.76 -2.77 6.82
C ASP A 142 -26.36 -2.05 5.50
N TYR A 143 -27.07 -2.36 4.41
CA TYR A 143 -26.74 -1.83 3.07
C TYR A 143 -27.13 -0.36 2.87
N ARG A 144 -28.25 0.11 3.43
CA ARG A 144 -28.77 1.50 3.32
C ARG A 144 -28.98 2.03 1.88
N GLY A 145 -29.10 1.13 0.90
CA GLY A 145 -29.11 1.47 -0.53
C GLY A 145 -27.75 1.48 -1.22
N HIS A 146 -26.66 1.17 -0.51
CA HIS A 146 -25.29 1.10 -1.02
C HIS A 146 -24.83 -0.35 -1.17
N THR A 147 -24.69 -0.81 -2.42
CA THR A 147 -24.42 -2.22 -2.75
C THR A 147 -23.03 -2.68 -2.33
N GLY A 148 -22.00 -1.83 -2.45
CA GLY A 148 -20.63 -2.15 -2.02
C GLY A 148 -20.51 -2.38 -0.52
N ARG A 149 -21.33 -1.68 0.28
CA ARG A 149 -21.45 -1.92 1.74
C ARG A 149 -22.10 -3.27 2.04
N GLY A 150 -23.18 -3.61 1.33
CA GLY A 150 -23.85 -4.91 1.44
C GLY A 150 -22.92 -6.08 1.10
N LEU A 151 -22.17 -5.98 -0.01
CA LEU A 151 -21.16 -6.96 -0.42
C LEU A 151 -20.06 -7.11 0.65
N ASN A 152 -19.51 -6.00 1.16
CA ASN A 152 -18.50 -6.02 2.21
C ASN A 152 -18.96 -6.79 3.46
N ASP A 153 -20.15 -6.50 3.98
CA ASP A 153 -20.69 -7.17 5.18
C ASP A 153 -20.86 -8.69 4.96
N ILE A 154 -21.48 -9.11 3.85
CA ILE A 154 -21.79 -10.52 3.59
C ILE A 154 -20.54 -11.35 3.24
N MET A 155 -19.58 -10.77 2.50
CA MET A 155 -18.31 -11.42 2.16
C MET A 155 -17.37 -11.50 3.37
N TYR A 156 -17.39 -10.51 4.28
CA TYR A 156 -16.69 -10.62 5.57
C TYR A 156 -17.29 -11.73 6.44
N ILE A 157 -18.61 -11.88 6.47
CA ILE A 157 -19.29 -12.98 7.18
C ILE A 157 -18.94 -14.36 6.58
N ALA A 158 -18.81 -14.45 5.26
CA ALA A 158 -18.30 -15.66 4.60
C ALA A 158 -16.85 -16.00 5.00
N TYR A 159 -15.95 -15.01 5.01
CA TYR A 159 -14.57 -15.16 5.47
C TYR A 159 -14.45 -15.53 6.96
N LEU A 160 -15.29 -14.94 7.82
CA LEU A 160 -15.41 -15.33 9.24
C LEU A 160 -15.91 -16.77 9.40
N SER A 161 -16.76 -17.25 8.49
CA SER A 161 -17.28 -18.63 8.44
C SER A 161 -16.23 -19.64 7.92
N GLY A 162 -14.97 -19.24 7.80
CA GLY A 162 -13.85 -20.11 7.42
C GLY A 162 -13.60 -20.23 5.91
N ALA A 163 -14.39 -19.58 5.05
CA ALA A 163 -14.26 -19.70 3.59
C ALA A 163 -12.83 -19.44 3.09
N SER A 164 -12.29 -20.39 2.33
CA SER A 164 -11.01 -20.22 1.62
C SER A 164 -11.18 -19.46 0.30
N TYR A 165 -12.30 -19.66 -0.40
CA TYR A 165 -12.63 -18.94 -1.62
C TYR A 165 -14.01 -18.28 -1.53
N ILE A 166 -14.18 -17.16 -2.23
CA ILE A 166 -15.46 -16.44 -2.35
C ILE A 166 -15.74 -16.19 -3.83
N TYR A 167 -16.91 -16.64 -4.29
CA TYR A 167 -17.47 -16.31 -5.59
C TYR A 167 -18.57 -15.26 -5.43
N LYS A 168 -18.38 -14.06 -6.01
CA LYS A 168 -19.44 -13.07 -6.16
C LYS A 168 -20.27 -13.43 -7.38
N MET A 169 -21.57 -13.65 -7.16
CA MET A 169 -22.58 -13.88 -8.18
C MET A 169 -23.37 -12.58 -8.44
N THR A 170 -23.95 -12.43 -9.62
CA THR A 170 -24.77 -11.27 -10.00
C THR A 170 -26.22 -11.66 -10.33
N ASP A 171 -27.09 -10.65 -10.36
CA ASP A 171 -28.53 -10.73 -10.60
C ASP A 171 -28.91 -11.01 -12.07
N GLU A 172 -28.05 -10.63 -13.01
CA GLU A 172 -28.21 -10.95 -14.42
C GLU A 172 -28.02 -12.46 -14.68
N SER A 173 -29.10 -13.12 -15.13
CA SER A 173 -29.32 -14.58 -15.20
C SER A 173 -28.43 -15.39 -16.17
N THR A 174 -27.19 -15.00 -16.39
CA THR A 174 -26.28 -15.62 -17.37
C THR A 174 -24.91 -16.01 -16.79
N PHE A 175 -24.58 -15.54 -15.58
CA PHE A 175 -23.23 -15.65 -15.00
C PHE A 175 -23.04 -16.74 -13.92
N LEU A 176 -23.86 -17.79 -13.92
CA LEU A 176 -23.55 -19.02 -13.16
C LEU A 176 -22.77 -20.02 -14.03
N PRO A 177 -21.67 -20.63 -13.53
CA PRO A 177 -20.85 -21.58 -14.28
C PRO A 177 -21.64 -22.69 -14.99
N THR A 178 -21.46 -22.79 -16.30
CA THR A 178 -22.10 -23.82 -17.14
C THR A 178 -21.14 -24.95 -17.55
N SER A 179 -19.83 -24.69 -17.43
CA SER A 179 -18.78 -25.71 -17.54
C SER A 179 -18.71 -26.56 -16.27
N LYS A 180 -18.71 -27.89 -16.42
CA LYS A 180 -18.40 -28.81 -15.30
C LYS A 180 -16.96 -28.65 -14.81
N ASN A 181 -16.71 -28.98 -13.55
CA ASN A 181 -15.38 -28.95 -12.92
C ASN A 181 -14.76 -27.54 -12.88
N TRP A 182 -15.60 -26.50 -12.88
CA TRP A 182 -15.13 -25.12 -12.85
C TRP A 182 -14.40 -24.77 -11.55
N THR A 183 -14.79 -25.43 -10.46
CA THR A 183 -14.21 -25.20 -9.13
C THR A 183 -12.73 -25.59 -9.12
N GLU A 184 -12.35 -26.75 -9.65
CA GLU A 184 -10.94 -27.13 -9.78
C GLU A 184 -10.19 -26.21 -10.74
N VAL A 185 -10.82 -25.72 -11.81
CA VAL A 185 -10.18 -24.79 -12.75
C VAL A 185 -9.84 -23.47 -12.05
N TYR A 186 -10.80 -22.88 -11.34
CA TYR A 186 -10.60 -21.62 -10.63
C TYR A 186 -9.62 -21.75 -9.45
N ILE A 187 -9.68 -22.84 -8.69
CA ILE A 187 -8.75 -23.10 -7.59
C ILE A 187 -7.33 -23.33 -8.12
N LYS A 188 -7.15 -24.14 -9.18
CA LYS A 188 -5.83 -24.38 -9.78
C LYS A 188 -5.22 -23.13 -10.42
N GLU A 189 -6.03 -22.25 -10.97
CA GLU A 189 -5.56 -20.99 -11.54
C GLU A 189 -5.04 -20.01 -10.47
N LEU A 190 -5.64 -19.98 -9.27
CA LEU A 190 -5.05 -19.24 -8.14
C LEU A 190 -3.81 -19.97 -7.60
N GLN A 191 -3.85 -21.30 -7.49
CA GLN A 191 -2.73 -22.12 -6.98
C GLN A 191 -1.49 -22.18 -7.90
N SER A 192 -1.62 -21.88 -9.19
CA SER A 192 -0.48 -21.80 -10.11
C SER A 192 0.43 -20.58 -9.83
N ARG A 193 -0.07 -19.60 -9.08
CA ARG A 193 0.58 -18.30 -8.87
C ARG A 193 1.66 -18.39 -7.80
N LYS A 194 2.86 -17.90 -8.13
CA LYS A 194 4.06 -17.95 -7.27
C LYS A 194 3.86 -17.30 -5.89
N ASP A 195 2.96 -16.32 -5.79
CA ASP A 195 2.77 -15.47 -4.63
C ASP A 195 1.55 -15.88 -3.76
N SER A 196 1.36 -17.19 -3.54
CA SER A 196 0.43 -17.78 -2.56
C SER A 196 -1.07 -17.50 -2.79
N GLU A 197 -1.62 -18.00 -3.90
CA GLU A 197 -3.06 -17.92 -4.25
C GLU A 197 -3.63 -16.49 -4.35
N VAL A 198 -2.76 -15.47 -4.40
CA VAL A 198 -3.17 -14.06 -4.42
C VAL A 198 -3.79 -13.66 -5.76
N GLY A 199 -4.98 -13.05 -5.67
CA GLY A 199 -5.61 -12.31 -6.75
C GLY A 199 -7.01 -12.81 -7.09
N ILE A 200 -7.40 -12.55 -8.35
CA ILE A 200 -8.77 -12.65 -8.81
C ILE A 200 -8.87 -13.37 -10.17
N ILE A 201 -9.98 -14.07 -10.36
CA ILE A 201 -10.44 -14.61 -11.65
C ILE A 201 -11.82 -14.01 -11.92
N PHE A 202 -12.04 -13.54 -13.15
CA PHE A 202 -13.35 -13.06 -13.59
C PHE A 202 -13.94 -13.98 -14.67
N ASP A 203 -15.26 -13.95 -14.79
CA ASP A 203 -16.05 -14.75 -15.72
C ASP A 203 -16.71 -13.85 -16.78
N CYS A 204 -15.92 -13.33 -17.74
CA CYS A 204 -16.45 -12.48 -18.81
C CYS A 204 -15.93 -12.84 -20.20
N LYS A 205 -16.84 -13.02 -21.17
CA LYS A 205 -16.51 -13.40 -22.56
C LYS A 205 -16.10 -12.23 -23.48
N GLN A 206 -16.09 -11.00 -22.98
CA GLN A 206 -15.70 -9.81 -23.74
C GLN A 206 -14.34 -9.25 -23.29
N GLU A 207 -13.84 -8.24 -24.00
CA GLU A 207 -12.78 -7.38 -23.47
C GLU A 207 -13.24 -6.76 -22.13
N PHE A 208 -12.46 -6.97 -21.08
CA PHE A 208 -12.77 -6.56 -19.69
C PHE A 208 -13.42 -5.18 -19.53
N ARG A 209 -12.93 -4.17 -20.27
CA ARG A 209 -13.39 -2.77 -20.21
C ARG A 209 -14.83 -2.55 -20.74
N LYS A 210 -15.51 -3.61 -21.17
CA LYS A 210 -16.91 -3.63 -21.64
C LYS A 210 -17.84 -4.43 -20.73
N CYS A 211 -17.33 -5.16 -19.74
CA CYS A 211 -18.12 -5.98 -18.82
C CYS A 211 -18.74 -5.12 -17.71
N LEU A 212 -20.06 -4.89 -17.76
CA LEU A 212 -20.83 -4.36 -16.62
C LEU A 212 -21.19 -5.51 -15.64
N LYS A 213 -21.42 -5.18 -14.36
CA LYS A 213 -21.79 -6.12 -13.26
C LYS A 213 -21.04 -7.46 -13.31
N MET A 214 -19.77 -7.45 -12.91
CA MET A 214 -18.90 -8.64 -13.06
C MET A 214 -19.11 -9.68 -11.95
N SER A 215 -19.26 -10.95 -12.32
CA SER A 215 -19.06 -12.09 -11.40
C SER A 215 -17.58 -12.48 -11.36
N TYR A 216 -17.07 -12.82 -10.17
CA TYR A 216 -15.64 -13.08 -9.95
C TYR A 216 -15.37 -14.01 -8.76
N PHE A 217 -14.17 -14.61 -8.76
CA PHE A 217 -13.67 -15.55 -7.76
C PHE A 217 -12.37 -15.04 -7.12
N ILE A 218 -12.30 -15.03 -5.79
CA ILE A 218 -11.13 -14.61 -5.00
C ILE A 218 -10.81 -15.62 -3.89
N HIS A 219 -9.53 -15.73 -3.52
CA HIS A 219 -9.08 -16.47 -2.32
C HIS A 219 -9.04 -15.57 -1.07
N LYS A 220 -9.09 -16.18 0.13
CA LYS A 220 -9.16 -15.47 1.43
C LYS A 220 -7.97 -14.54 1.69
N THR A 221 -6.86 -14.70 0.98
CA THR A 221 -5.73 -13.75 1.03
C THR A 221 -6.12 -12.32 0.65
N HIS A 222 -7.18 -12.11 -0.16
CA HIS A 222 -7.74 -10.78 -0.39
C HIS A 222 -8.14 -10.11 0.94
N MET A 223 -8.89 -10.84 1.79
CA MET A 223 -9.33 -10.36 3.09
C MET A 223 -8.15 -10.19 4.07
N ASP A 224 -7.15 -11.06 3.99
CA ASP A 224 -5.93 -10.96 4.82
C ASP A 224 -5.12 -9.69 4.52
N ILE A 225 -5.04 -9.27 3.25
CA ILE A 225 -4.36 -8.03 2.87
C ILE A 225 -5.23 -6.82 3.27
N PHE A 226 -6.42 -6.71 2.70
CA PHE A 226 -7.19 -5.45 2.69
C PHE A 226 -8.14 -5.30 3.88
N GLY A 227 -8.52 -6.37 4.57
CA GLY A 227 -9.44 -6.36 5.72
C GLY A 227 -10.92 -6.29 5.33
N SER A 228 -11.23 -5.75 4.16
CA SER A 228 -12.54 -5.72 3.51
C SER A 228 -12.40 -6.16 2.03
N VAL A 229 -13.51 -6.39 1.32
CA VAL A 229 -13.48 -6.67 -0.13
C VAL A 229 -13.34 -5.39 -0.94
N PHE A 230 -13.88 -4.28 -0.43
CA PHE A 230 -13.78 -2.96 -1.03
C PHE A 230 -13.43 -1.92 0.03
N PRO A 231 -12.78 -0.80 -0.33
CA PRO A 231 -12.58 0.33 0.58
C PRO A 231 -13.93 0.83 1.11
N PRO A 232 -14.05 1.22 2.39
CA PRO A 232 -15.28 1.81 2.94
C PRO A 232 -15.74 3.09 2.22
N ASP A 233 -14.82 3.72 1.47
CA ASP A 233 -15.05 4.89 0.62
C ASP A 233 -15.87 4.57 -0.65
N ILE A 234 -15.96 3.30 -1.08
CA ILE A 234 -16.72 2.84 -2.27
C ILE A 234 -18.06 2.26 -1.83
N MET A 235 -19.14 2.97 -2.18
CA MET A 235 -20.50 2.64 -1.76
C MET A 235 -21.31 1.87 -2.82
N ASP A 236 -21.08 2.14 -4.11
CA ASP A 236 -22.00 1.81 -5.21
C ASP A 236 -21.27 1.09 -6.38
N SER A 237 -21.79 1.19 -7.61
CA SER A 237 -21.39 0.40 -8.81
C SER A 237 -19.92 0.44 -9.26
N ASP A 238 -19.09 1.25 -8.62
CA ASP A 238 -17.65 1.35 -8.89
C ASP A 238 -16.84 0.17 -8.32
N VAL A 239 -17.43 -0.65 -7.44
CA VAL A 239 -16.79 -1.80 -6.77
C VAL A 239 -16.06 -2.76 -7.71
N ASP A 240 -16.69 -3.15 -8.82
CA ASP A 240 -16.13 -4.11 -9.77
C ASP A 240 -14.95 -3.52 -10.57
N HIS A 241 -14.97 -2.21 -10.80
CA HIS A 241 -13.87 -1.49 -11.46
C HIS A 241 -12.64 -1.39 -10.55
N TRP A 242 -12.84 -1.06 -9.27
CA TRP A 242 -11.74 -0.93 -8.30
C TRP A 242 -11.00 -2.25 -8.08
N ILE A 243 -11.72 -3.37 -7.90
CA ILE A 243 -11.08 -4.67 -7.64
C ILE A 243 -10.33 -5.20 -8.88
N TYR A 244 -10.76 -4.83 -10.09
CA TYR A 244 -10.02 -5.09 -11.32
C TYR A 244 -8.71 -4.27 -11.40
N ASP A 245 -8.78 -2.94 -11.30
CA ASP A 245 -7.60 -2.05 -11.43
C ASP A 245 -6.56 -2.29 -10.31
N LEU A 246 -7.01 -2.73 -9.13
CA LEU A 246 -6.16 -3.18 -8.02
C LEU A 246 -5.25 -4.34 -8.41
N TYR A 247 -5.78 -5.39 -9.03
CA TYR A 247 -5.02 -6.61 -9.35
C TYR A 247 -4.41 -6.61 -10.76
N TYR A 248 -4.92 -5.79 -11.68
CA TYR A 248 -4.43 -5.72 -13.06
C TYR A 248 -2.98 -5.18 -13.15
N PRO A 249 -2.13 -5.69 -14.07
CA PRO A 249 -2.35 -6.90 -14.88
C PRO A 249 -1.91 -8.19 -14.16
N ASN A 250 -0.99 -8.09 -13.18
CA ASN A 250 -0.19 -9.21 -12.67
C ASN A 250 -0.97 -10.30 -11.92
N TYR A 251 -2.16 -9.99 -11.40
CA TYR A 251 -2.93 -10.87 -10.52
C TYR A 251 -4.38 -11.09 -10.98
N THR A 252 -4.67 -10.85 -12.26
CA THR A 252 -6.01 -10.95 -12.86
C THR A 252 -6.02 -11.98 -13.99
N SER A 253 -6.92 -12.97 -13.91
CA SER A 253 -7.16 -13.94 -14.98
C SER A 253 -8.59 -13.84 -15.51
N ASN A 254 -8.79 -14.09 -16.81
CA ASN A 254 -10.11 -14.23 -17.41
C ASN A 254 -10.35 -15.69 -17.77
N ILE A 255 -11.32 -16.35 -17.13
CA ILE A 255 -11.65 -17.75 -17.43
C ILE A 255 -13.18 -17.85 -17.58
N PRO A 256 -13.72 -17.52 -18.76
CA PRO A 256 -15.15 -17.51 -19.00
C PRO A 256 -15.73 -18.92 -19.14
N ILE A 257 -16.52 -19.32 -18.14
CA ILE A 257 -17.10 -20.67 -17.98
C ILE A 257 -18.63 -20.68 -18.05
N THR A 258 -19.22 -19.51 -18.30
CA THR A 258 -20.66 -19.20 -18.36
C THR A 258 -21.25 -19.33 -19.76
N SER A 259 -22.57 -19.55 -19.86
CA SER A 259 -23.28 -19.58 -21.15
C SER A 259 -23.54 -18.16 -21.62
N SER A 260 -23.04 -17.82 -22.82
CA SER A 260 -23.10 -16.46 -23.36
C SER A 260 -24.52 -16.02 -23.72
N ALA A 261 -25.04 -15.04 -23.00
CA ALA A 261 -26.06 -14.12 -23.52
C ALA A 261 -25.88 -12.73 -22.86
N LEU A 262 -25.96 -11.70 -23.70
CA LEU A 262 -26.21 -10.28 -23.38
C LEU A 262 -25.51 -9.71 -22.12
N SER A 263 -24.43 -8.96 -22.33
CA SER A 263 -24.10 -7.82 -21.47
C SER A 263 -24.53 -6.54 -22.17
N ALA A 264 -25.14 -5.60 -21.45
CA ALA A 264 -25.48 -4.28 -22.01
C ALA A 264 -24.22 -3.53 -22.46
N GLU A 265 -24.32 -2.74 -23.53
CA GLU A 265 -23.20 -1.89 -23.93
C GLU A 265 -22.99 -0.73 -22.95
N ARG A 266 -21.73 -0.29 -22.87
CA ARG A 266 -21.18 0.68 -21.94
C ARG A 266 -21.79 2.08 -22.13
N ASP A 267 -22.87 2.43 -21.41
CA ASP A 267 -23.30 3.83 -21.33
C ASP A 267 -22.20 4.65 -20.63
N GLN A 268 -21.60 5.55 -21.41
CA GLN A 268 -20.38 6.26 -21.03
C GLN A 268 -20.62 7.40 -20.02
N LYS A 269 -21.88 7.63 -19.64
CA LYS A 269 -22.33 8.74 -18.79
C LYS A 269 -22.30 8.46 -17.27
N THR A 270 -22.25 7.20 -16.83
CA THR A 270 -22.47 6.85 -15.42
C THR A 270 -21.20 6.83 -14.55
N ILE A 271 -20.01 7.03 -15.13
CA ILE A 271 -18.73 7.04 -14.42
C ILE A 271 -18.52 8.40 -13.70
N ASN A 272 -19.26 8.62 -12.60
CA ASN A 272 -19.27 9.89 -11.89
C ASN A 272 -18.06 10.12 -10.95
N LYS A 273 -17.21 9.11 -10.69
CA LYS A 273 -16.08 9.22 -9.74
C LYS A 273 -14.79 8.48 -10.17
N PRO A 274 -14.29 8.64 -11.43
CA PRO A 274 -13.13 7.90 -11.90
C PRO A 274 -11.86 8.17 -11.08
N ASP A 275 -11.73 9.35 -10.48
CA ASP A 275 -10.54 9.73 -9.70
C ASP A 275 -10.56 9.21 -8.26
N LEU A 276 -11.75 8.91 -7.71
CA LEU A 276 -11.85 8.22 -6.43
C LEU A 276 -11.32 6.78 -6.55
N CYS A 277 -11.76 6.04 -7.56
CA CYS A 277 -11.29 4.66 -7.75
C CYS A 277 -9.79 4.59 -8.04
N LYS A 278 -9.25 5.49 -8.89
CA LYS A 278 -7.79 5.59 -9.11
C LYS A 278 -7.02 5.90 -7.82
N SER A 279 -7.45 6.90 -7.05
CA SER A 279 -6.76 7.28 -5.80
C SER A 279 -6.84 6.17 -4.73
N LEU A 280 -7.94 5.42 -4.69
CA LEU A 280 -8.06 4.23 -3.84
C LEU A 280 -7.18 3.07 -4.35
N VAL A 281 -7.08 2.81 -5.65
CA VAL A 281 -6.12 1.83 -6.19
C VAL A 281 -4.69 2.22 -5.81
N ILE A 282 -4.31 3.50 -5.97
CA ILE A 282 -3.00 4.03 -5.55
C ILE A 282 -2.77 3.84 -4.03
N LYS A 283 -3.80 4.02 -3.20
CA LYS A 283 -3.74 3.81 -1.74
C LYS A 283 -3.56 2.33 -1.34
N TYR A 284 -4.26 1.40 -1.99
CA TYR A 284 -4.30 -0.01 -1.56
C TYR A 284 -3.33 -0.94 -2.32
N LYS A 285 -2.92 -0.63 -3.55
CA LYS A 285 -1.97 -1.46 -4.33
C LYS A 285 -0.60 -1.67 -3.64
N PRO A 286 -0.02 -0.69 -2.91
CA PRO A 286 1.18 -0.93 -2.10
C PRO A 286 1.01 -2.01 -1.01
N MET A 287 -0.20 -2.22 -0.48
CA MET A 287 -0.46 -3.28 0.51
C MET A 287 -0.37 -4.68 -0.10
N LEU A 288 -0.77 -4.83 -1.37
CA LEU A 288 -0.63 -6.07 -2.14
C LEU A 288 0.85 -6.40 -2.35
N GLU A 289 1.63 -5.40 -2.76
CA GLU A 289 3.08 -5.54 -2.96
C GLU A 289 3.79 -5.88 -1.64
N HIS A 290 3.51 -5.13 -0.57
CA HIS A 290 4.02 -5.40 0.78
C HIS A 290 3.68 -6.81 1.29
N TYR A 291 2.44 -7.29 1.09
CA TYR A 291 2.08 -8.66 1.45
C TYR A 291 2.91 -9.70 0.69
N THR A 292 3.04 -9.55 -0.63
CA THR A 292 3.83 -10.50 -1.45
C THR A 292 5.34 -10.43 -1.19
N HIS A 293 5.86 -9.31 -0.65
CA HIS A 293 7.21 -9.25 -0.08
C HIS A 293 7.27 -9.92 1.31
N SER A 294 6.27 -9.73 2.18
CA SER A 294 6.23 -10.36 3.51
C SER A 294 6.22 -11.89 3.44
N LEU A 295 5.57 -12.48 2.42
CA LEU A 295 5.60 -13.92 2.15
C LEU A 295 6.98 -14.47 1.76
N LYS A 296 7.88 -13.62 1.25
CA LYS A 296 9.25 -13.98 0.86
C LYS A 296 10.24 -13.79 2.02
N SER A 297 9.80 -13.20 3.13
CA SER A 297 10.59 -13.11 4.36
C SER A 297 10.71 -14.47 5.03
N THR A 298 11.95 -14.93 5.22
CA THR A 298 12.26 -16.18 5.94
C THR A 298 12.24 -16.03 7.45
N GLN A 299 11.77 -14.89 7.98
CA GLN A 299 11.70 -14.62 9.42
C GLN A 299 10.61 -15.49 10.10
N THR A 300 11.05 -16.54 10.79
CA THR A 300 10.19 -17.34 11.68
C THR A 300 9.65 -16.49 12.83
N LYS A 301 8.33 -16.53 13.08
CA LYS A 301 7.69 -15.93 14.27
C LYS A 301 8.43 -16.34 15.55
N ARG A 302 8.95 -15.35 16.28
CA ARG A 302 9.59 -15.52 17.58
C ARG A 302 8.55 -15.60 18.69
N LYS A 303 8.71 -16.56 19.60
CA LYS A 303 7.86 -16.70 20.81
C LYS A 303 8.27 -15.76 21.94
N ASP A 304 9.43 -15.14 21.82
CA ASP A 304 10.03 -14.22 22.79
C ASP A 304 9.94 -12.73 22.38
N LEU A 305 9.22 -12.42 21.30
CA LEU A 305 8.82 -11.06 20.91
C LEU A 305 7.28 -10.99 20.82
N ILE A 306 6.63 -10.38 21.82
CA ILE A 306 5.16 -10.42 21.99
C ILE A 306 4.49 -9.07 21.70
N ILE A 307 3.51 -9.04 20.80
CA ILE A 307 2.51 -7.97 20.74
C ILE A 307 1.36 -8.40 21.65
N SER A 308 1.01 -7.58 22.63
CA SER A 308 0.07 -7.93 23.71
C SER A 308 -1.23 -7.13 23.62
N MET A 309 -2.36 -7.81 23.57
CA MET A 309 -3.72 -7.21 23.56
C MET A 309 -4.64 -7.95 24.54
N SER A 310 -5.69 -7.27 25.02
CA SER A 310 -6.81 -7.89 25.75
C SER A 310 -8.03 -7.97 24.84
N LEU A 311 -8.85 -9.02 24.95
CA LEU A 311 -10.13 -9.11 24.26
C LEU A 311 -11.22 -9.75 25.15
N TRP A 312 -12.32 -9.03 25.31
CA TRP A 312 -13.54 -9.51 25.99
C TRP A 312 -14.78 -8.90 25.32
N GLY A 313 -15.93 -9.54 25.50
CA GLY A 313 -17.20 -9.12 24.92
C GLY A 313 -17.35 -9.40 23.42
N ASN A 314 -18.50 -8.99 22.91
CA ASN A 314 -18.99 -9.27 21.55
C ASN A 314 -19.11 -8.01 20.67
N SER A 315 -18.50 -6.90 21.08
CA SER A 315 -18.48 -5.66 20.29
C SER A 315 -17.65 -5.86 19.01
N LYS A 316 -18.26 -5.59 17.85
CA LYS A 316 -17.58 -5.72 16.54
C LYS A 316 -16.31 -4.86 16.47
N ARG A 317 -16.29 -3.65 17.05
CA ARG A 317 -15.10 -2.75 17.09
C ARG A 317 -13.84 -3.44 17.64
N TYR A 318 -13.97 -4.16 18.77
CA TYR A 318 -12.83 -4.85 19.39
C TYR A 318 -12.59 -6.23 18.78
N THR A 319 -13.64 -6.98 18.47
CA THR A 319 -13.51 -8.36 17.93
C THR A 319 -13.04 -8.40 16.49
N TYR A 320 -13.60 -7.58 15.60
CA TYR A 320 -13.14 -7.46 14.21
C TYR A 320 -11.80 -6.69 14.17
N GLY A 321 -11.59 -5.73 15.08
CA GLY A 321 -10.31 -5.05 15.25
C GLY A 321 -9.16 -5.99 15.63
N ALA A 322 -9.40 -6.94 16.54
CA ALA A 322 -8.44 -7.99 16.88
C ALA A 322 -8.12 -8.89 15.67
N ILE A 323 -9.11 -9.29 14.87
CA ILE A 323 -8.92 -10.05 13.62
C ILE A 323 -8.10 -9.22 12.62
N ARG A 324 -8.42 -7.93 12.45
CA ARG A 324 -7.68 -7.03 11.54
C ARG A 324 -6.23 -6.84 12.00
N ASN A 325 -5.98 -6.76 13.31
CA ASN A 325 -4.63 -6.72 13.85
C ASN A 325 -3.87 -8.04 13.70
N ALA A 326 -4.53 -9.20 13.77
CA ALA A 326 -3.88 -10.48 13.48
C ALA A 326 -3.40 -10.57 12.01
N GLN A 327 -4.19 -10.03 11.07
CA GLN A 327 -3.78 -9.85 9.68
C GLN A 327 -2.61 -8.87 9.52
N LEU A 328 -2.73 -7.66 10.08
CA LEU A 328 -1.70 -6.61 9.99
C LEU A 328 -0.37 -7.03 10.66
N ALA A 329 -0.42 -7.76 11.78
CA ALA A 329 0.76 -8.28 12.47
C ALA A 329 1.60 -9.20 11.56
N ARG A 330 0.95 -10.04 10.74
CA ARG A 330 1.64 -10.93 9.79
C ARG A 330 2.43 -10.15 8.73
N MET A 331 1.96 -8.97 8.31
CA MET A 331 2.63 -8.12 7.32
C MET A 331 3.69 -7.22 7.95
N ASN A 332 3.32 -6.48 9.01
CA ASN A 332 4.12 -5.38 9.55
C ASN A 332 5.06 -5.81 10.68
N PHE A 333 4.75 -6.93 11.35
CA PHE A 333 5.53 -7.47 12.46
C PHE A 333 5.83 -8.98 12.27
N PRO A 334 6.38 -9.43 11.12
CA PRO A 334 6.47 -10.85 10.76
C PRO A 334 7.24 -11.71 11.79
N ALA A 335 8.26 -11.14 12.44
CA ALA A 335 9.01 -11.80 13.50
C ALA A 335 8.30 -11.88 14.87
N TRP A 336 7.20 -11.16 15.09
CA TRP A 336 6.53 -11.09 16.41
C TRP A 336 5.34 -12.03 16.50
N THR A 337 5.04 -12.50 17.72
CA THR A 337 3.81 -13.24 18.03
C THR A 337 2.77 -12.29 18.62
N LEU A 338 1.60 -12.19 17.99
CA LEU A 338 0.44 -11.53 18.60
C LEU A 338 -0.18 -12.47 19.65
N ARG A 339 -0.15 -12.05 20.92
CA ARG A 339 -0.81 -12.70 22.05
C ARG A 339 -2.04 -11.91 22.46
N ILE A 340 -3.19 -12.58 22.54
CA ILE A 340 -4.45 -11.97 22.98
C ILE A 340 -4.92 -12.66 24.26
N TYR A 341 -5.04 -11.87 25.33
CA TYR A 341 -5.54 -12.32 26.62
C TYR A 341 -7.07 -12.31 26.63
N ILE A 342 -7.68 -13.47 26.89
CA ILE A 342 -9.12 -13.69 26.90
C ILE A 342 -9.56 -14.32 28.23
N GLU A 343 -10.85 -14.22 28.57
CA GLU A 343 -11.40 -14.97 29.69
C GLU A 343 -11.43 -16.49 29.37
N LYS A 344 -11.02 -17.31 30.34
CA LYS A 344 -10.98 -18.77 30.25
C LYS A 344 -12.32 -19.36 29.81
N ARG A 345 -12.30 -20.16 28.73
CA ARG A 345 -13.49 -20.55 27.95
C ARG A 345 -14.38 -21.59 28.63
N ASN A 346 -13.80 -22.43 29.48
CA ASN A 346 -14.46 -23.57 30.12
C ASN A 346 -14.81 -23.30 31.60
N THR A 347 -15.07 -22.04 31.94
CA THR A 347 -15.42 -21.59 33.29
C THR A 347 -16.64 -20.66 33.26
N GLN A 348 -17.27 -20.43 34.41
CA GLN A 348 -18.33 -19.43 34.51
C GLN A 348 -17.76 -18.04 34.18
N HIS A 349 -18.21 -17.48 33.05
CA HIS A 349 -17.80 -16.17 32.57
C HIS A 349 -18.23 -15.05 33.54
N LYS A 350 -17.25 -14.25 33.97
CA LYS A 350 -17.43 -13.03 34.79
C LYS A 350 -17.66 -11.80 33.90
N HIS A 351 -17.24 -11.88 32.63
CA HIS A 351 -17.40 -10.83 31.64
C HIS A 351 -18.17 -11.36 30.42
N SER A 352 -18.64 -10.47 29.55
CA SER A 352 -19.31 -10.92 28.31
C SER A 352 -18.36 -11.77 27.47
N LYS A 353 -18.80 -12.96 27.05
CA LYS A 353 -17.97 -13.91 26.28
C LYS A 353 -17.60 -13.34 24.90
N VAL A 354 -16.36 -13.59 24.45
CA VAL A 354 -15.94 -13.38 23.05
C VAL A 354 -16.57 -14.46 22.15
N PRO A 355 -17.25 -14.12 21.04
CA PRO A 355 -17.90 -15.12 20.20
C PRO A 355 -16.91 -16.16 19.66
N ASP A 356 -17.27 -17.44 19.69
CA ASP A 356 -16.36 -18.54 19.39
C ASP A 356 -15.76 -18.47 17.97
N TYR A 357 -16.53 -18.04 16.96
CA TYR A 357 -16.05 -17.83 15.59
C TYR A 357 -14.92 -16.77 15.49
N VAL A 358 -14.88 -15.80 16.41
CA VAL A 358 -13.79 -14.80 16.48
C VAL A 358 -12.52 -15.48 16.98
N LEU A 359 -12.64 -16.33 18.00
CA LEU A 359 -11.51 -17.08 18.56
C LEU A 359 -10.97 -18.10 17.56
N GLU A 360 -11.85 -18.82 16.86
CA GLU A 360 -11.49 -19.74 15.78
C GLU A 360 -10.77 -19.03 14.62
N LYS A 361 -11.25 -17.85 14.18
CA LYS A 361 -10.58 -17.04 13.16
C LYS A 361 -9.23 -16.47 13.64
N LEU A 362 -9.10 -16.10 14.92
CA LEU A 362 -7.80 -15.70 15.48
C LEU A 362 -6.80 -16.87 15.49
N VAL A 363 -7.26 -18.11 15.72
CA VAL A 363 -6.42 -19.32 15.60
C VAL A 363 -6.04 -19.62 14.14
N ASP A 364 -6.95 -19.48 13.16
CA ASP A 364 -6.66 -19.57 11.71
C ASP A 364 -5.57 -18.56 11.28
N LEU A 365 -5.53 -17.37 11.90
CA LEU A 365 -4.50 -16.34 11.68
C LEU A 365 -3.21 -16.54 12.51
N GLY A 366 -3.13 -17.60 13.32
CA GLY A 366 -1.94 -17.95 14.12
C GLY A 366 -1.64 -16.96 15.25
N VAL A 367 -2.68 -16.60 16.01
CA VAL A 367 -2.62 -15.82 17.25
C VAL A 367 -2.43 -16.73 18.47
N ASP A 368 -1.62 -16.28 19.43
CA ASP A 368 -1.45 -16.93 20.73
C ASP A 368 -2.59 -16.50 21.69
N LEU A 369 -3.60 -17.36 21.86
CA LEU A 369 -4.74 -17.08 22.76
C LEU A 369 -4.40 -17.49 24.20
N PHE A 370 -4.19 -16.50 25.07
CA PHE A 370 -3.87 -16.72 26.47
C PHE A 370 -5.14 -16.67 27.35
N GLU A 371 -5.51 -17.79 27.95
CA GLU A 371 -6.70 -17.89 28.80
C GLU A 371 -6.42 -17.43 30.25
N VAL A 372 -7.06 -16.33 30.65
CA VAL A 372 -7.02 -15.76 32.00
C VAL A 372 -8.12 -16.39 32.86
N ASP A 373 -7.73 -17.03 33.95
CA ASP A 373 -8.65 -17.61 34.94
C ASP A 373 -9.18 -16.51 35.88
N THR A 374 -10.33 -15.92 35.52
CA THR A 374 -10.94 -14.77 36.22
C THR A 374 -11.56 -15.08 37.59
N GLN A 375 -11.56 -16.37 37.98
CA GLN A 375 -11.89 -16.82 39.33
C GLN A 375 -10.69 -16.63 40.28
N ASN A 376 -9.47 -16.78 39.75
CA ASN A 376 -8.21 -16.63 40.49
C ASN A 376 -7.54 -15.26 40.24
N VAL A 377 -7.75 -14.65 39.08
CA VAL A 377 -7.20 -13.35 38.68
C VAL A 377 -8.26 -12.26 38.86
N THR A 378 -8.02 -11.35 39.80
CA THR A 378 -8.90 -10.21 40.10
C THR A 378 -8.70 -8.99 39.20
N LEU A 379 -7.63 -8.97 38.39
CA LEU A 379 -7.29 -7.87 37.47
C LEU A 379 -8.41 -7.62 36.45
N ALA A 380 -8.69 -6.34 36.17
CA ALA A 380 -9.67 -5.92 35.17
C ALA A 380 -9.26 -6.37 33.75
N PRO A 381 -10.21 -6.66 32.83
CA PRO A 381 -9.89 -7.14 31.48
C PRO A 381 -8.90 -6.27 30.68
N MET A 382 -8.99 -4.95 30.83
CA MET A 382 -8.08 -3.98 30.20
C MET A 382 -6.62 -4.11 30.67
N ILE A 383 -6.38 -4.70 31.85
CA ILE A 383 -5.05 -4.88 32.46
C ILE A 383 -4.43 -6.24 32.11
N TRP A 384 -5.18 -7.24 31.61
CA TRP A 384 -4.62 -8.55 31.27
C TRP A 384 -3.46 -8.48 30.26
N ARG A 385 -3.53 -7.57 29.28
CA ARG A 385 -2.44 -7.24 28.35
C ARG A 385 -1.13 -6.78 29.01
N PHE A 386 -1.14 -6.37 30.28
CA PHE A 386 0.06 -6.02 31.05
C PHE A 386 0.70 -7.24 31.75
N MET A 387 0.00 -8.38 31.87
CA MET A 387 0.54 -9.61 32.47
C MET A 387 1.75 -10.15 31.71
N VAL A 388 1.91 -9.78 30.44
CA VAL A 388 3.10 -10.04 29.61
C VAL A 388 4.41 -9.51 30.23
N ALA A 389 4.34 -8.51 31.11
CA ALA A 389 5.50 -7.97 31.81
C ALA A 389 6.06 -8.90 32.91
N ASP A 390 5.28 -9.89 33.36
CA ASP A 390 5.69 -10.93 34.30
C ASP A 390 6.19 -12.21 33.59
N ASP A 391 6.08 -12.28 32.25
CA ASP A 391 6.59 -13.41 31.46
C ASP A 391 8.11 -13.28 31.28
N LEU A 392 8.88 -13.81 32.23
CA LEU A 392 10.34 -13.79 32.19
C LEU A 392 10.94 -14.71 31.11
N THR A 393 10.12 -15.44 30.33
CA THR A 393 10.62 -16.29 29.24
C THR A 393 10.89 -15.49 27.96
N ILE A 394 10.20 -14.36 27.77
CA ILE A 394 10.32 -13.53 26.55
C ILE A 394 11.43 -12.46 26.66
N GLU A 395 11.86 -11.92 25.52
CA GLU A 395 12.89 -10.88 25.40
C GLU A 395 12.28 -9.49 25.52
N ARG A 396 11.22 -9.20 24.74
CA ARG A 396 10.51 -7.92 24.70
C ARG A 396 9.02 -8.11 24.43
N PHE A 397 8.22 -7.14 24.88
CA PHE A 397 6.83 -6.99 24.45
C PHE A 397 6.51 -5.55 24.06
N VAL A 398 5.42 -5.39 23.30
CA VAL A 398 4.71 -4.12 23.10
C VAL A 398 3.22 -4.33 23.40
N VAL A 399 2.57 -3.37 24.03
CA VAL A 399 1.13 -3.41 24.36
C VAL A 399 0.37 -2.52 23.39
N ARG A 400 -0.76 -3.03 22.85
CA ARG A 400 -1.59 -2.32 21.87
C ARG A 400 -3.09 -2.51 22.18
N ASP A 401 -3.90 -1.56 21.74
CA ASP A 401 -5.37 -1.64 21.79
C ASP A 401 -5.90 -2.42 20.57
N SER A 402 -6.90 -3.28 20.75
CA SER A 402 -7.48 -4.08 19.65
C SER A 402 -8.21 -3.26 18.59
N ASP A 403 -8.64 -2.04 18.93
CA ASP A 403 -9.28 -1.07 18.04
C ASP A 403 -8.34 0.03 17.54
N SER A 404 -7.03 -0.08 17.80
CA SER A 404 -5.99 0.66 17.06
C SER A 404 -5.22 -0.29 16.15
N ARG A 405 -4.58 0.22 15.09
CA ARG A 405 -4.00 -0.63 14.03
C ARG A 405 -2.48 -0.71 14.09
N LEU A 406 -1.97 -1.93 13.94
CA LEU A 406 -0.55 -2.27 13.80
C LEU A 406 -0.04 -1.83 12.43
N THR A 407 0.30 -0.54 12.26
CA THR A 407 0.80 0.02 10.99
C THR A 407 2.29 -0.26 10.76
N GLU A 408 2.74 -0.05 9.52
CA GLU A 408 4.18 -0.05 9.19
C GLU A 408 4.95 1.02 10.00
N ARG A 409 4.34 2.19 10.21
CA ARG A 409 4.89 3.26 11.04
C ARG A 409 5.00 2.87 12.52
N ASP A 410 4.06 2.07 13.06
CA ASP A 410 4.18 1.45 14.39
C ASP A 410 5.38 0.49 14.43
N ALA A 411 5.44 -0.44 13.47
CA ALA A 411 6.56 -1.39 13.35
C ALA A 411 7.92 -0.70 13.28
N ALA A 412 8.06 0.38 12.52
CA ALA A 412 9.28 1.17 12.43
C ALA A 412 9.71 1.75 13.80
N THR A 413 8.80 2.29 14.60
CA THR A 413 9.13 2.79 15.97
C THR A 413 9.57 1.69 16.91
N VAL A 414 9.03 0.47 16.75
CA VAL A 414 9.41 -0.69 17.55
C VAL A 414 10.78 -1.20 17.12
N GLN A 415 11.05 -1.26 15.81
CA GLN A 415 12.37 -1.61 15.26
C GLN A 415 13.45 -0.62 15.69
N GLU A 416 13.19 0.69 15.68
CA GLU A 416 14.15 1.69 16.19
C GLU A 416 14.46 1.46 17.68
N TRP A 417 13.43 1.20 18.51
CA TRP A 417 13.63 0.84 19.92
C TRP A 417 14.40 -0.48 20.13
N LEU A 418 14.28 -1.47 19.23
CA LEU A 418 15.04 -2.73 19.36
C LEU A 418 16.55 -2.50 19.42
N HIS A 419 17.05 -1.48 18.71
CA HIS A 419 18.46 -1.07 18.67
C HIS A 419 18.93 -0.33 19.93
N THR A 420 18.08 -0.16 20.95
CA THR A 420 18.39 0.57 22.19
C THR A 420 18.54 -0.34 23.42
N ASP A 421 19.38 0.08 24.36
CA ASP A 421 19.52 -0.52 25.68
C ASP A 421 18.30 -0.27 26.58
N LYS A 422 17.57 0.83 26.35
CA LYS A 422 16.41 1.30 27.14
C LYS A 422 15.39 0.18 27.47
N PRO A 423 15.13 -0.09 28.77
CA PRO A 423 14.17 -1.10 29.22
C PRO A 423 12.73 -0.92 28.74
N PHE A 424 12.30 0.30 28.39
CA PHE A 424 10.92 0.61 28.00
C PHE A 424 10.81 1.39 26.69
N HIS A 425 9.67 1.22 26.01
CA HIS A 425 9.22 1.97 24.83
C HIS A 425 7.95 2.77 25.14
N CYS A 426 7.73 3.95 24.54
CA CYS A 426 6.39 4.53 24.44
C CYS A 426 6.14 5.34 23.16
N ILE A 427 4.87 5.66 22.88
CA ILE A 427 4.42 6.34 21.66
C ILE A 427 3.40 7.44 21.99
N ARG A 428 3.61 8.66 21.50
CA ARG A 428 2.76 9.84 21.67
C ARG A 428 2.54 10.55 20.32
N ASP A 429 1.67 9.96 19.50
CA ASP A 429 1.42 10.37 18.12
C ASP A 429 0.10 11.18 17.91
N HIS A 430 -0.53 11.66 18.99
CA HIS A 430 -1.79 12.43 18.94
C HIS A 430 -1.88 13.39 20.15
N PRO A 431 -2.47 14.60 20.01
CA PRO A 431 -2.56 15.55 21.13
C PRO A 431 -3.22 14.99 22.40
N SER A 432 -4.16 14.04 22.29
CA SER A 432 -4.72 13.35 23.46
C SER A 432 -3.71 12.43 24.17
N HIS A 433 -2.78 11.82 23.43
CA HIS A 433 -1.70 11.01 23.99
C HIS A 433 -0.73 11.92 24.76
N GLY A 434 -0.40 13.09 24.19
CA GLY A 434 0.44 14.10 24.83
C GLY A 434 -0.13 14.74 26.10
N ASN A 435 -1.35 14.40 26.51
CA ASN A 435 -1.86 14.75 27.84
C ASN A 435 -1.19 13.92 28.96
N PHE A 436 -0.76 12.69 28.66
CA PHE A 436 -0.18 11.74 29.61
C PHE A 436 1.25 11.33 29.21
N PRO A 437 2.16 11.08 30.17
CA PRO A 437 3.47 10.52 29.85
C PRO A 437 3.41 9.18 29.12
N LEU A 438 2.51 8.29 29.54
CA LEU A 438 2.30 6.93 29.01
C LEU A 438 0.83 6.69 28.67
N SER A 439 0.59 5.92 27.61
CA SER A 439 -0.75 5.54 27.13
C SER A 439 -0.93 4.01 27.08
N GLY A 440 -2.11 3.53 27.50
CA GLY A 440 -2.40 2.11 27.81
C GLY A 440 -2.13 1.10 26.69
N GLY A 441 -2.38 1.47 25.44
CA GLY A 441 -2.05 0.67 24.26
C GLY A 441 -0.88 1.22 23.43
N LEU A 442 0.07 1.94 24.04
CA LEU A 442 1.14 2.65 23.33
C LEU A 442 2.49 2.60 24.09
N PHE A 443 2.83 1.45 24.65
CA PHE A 443 4.14 1.23 25.30
C PHE A 443 4.68 -0.18 25.05
N GLY A 444 5.88 -0.46 25.56
CA GLY A 444 6.51 -1.77 25.55
C GLY A 444 7.66 -1.86 26.55
N GLY A 445 8.26 -3.04 26.71
CA GLY A 445 9.43 -3.20 27.58
C GLY A 445 10.05 -4.60 27.61
N LYS A 446 11.09 -4.74 28.44
CA LYS A 446 11.92 -5.94 28.62
C LYS A 446 11.61 -6.58 30.00
N PRO A 447 10.83 -7.68 30.11
CA PRO A 447 10.35 -8.23 31.40
C PRO A 447 11.44 -8.41 32.47
N LYS A 448 12.62 -8.90 32.07
CA LYS A 448 13.76 -9.12 32.97
C LYS A 448 14.35 -7.83 33.54
N ASP A 449 14.24 -6.70 32.84
CA ASP A 449 14.71 -5.40 33.32
C ASP A 449 13.61 -4.66 34.07
N ILE A 450 12.35 -4.83 33.68
CA ILE A 450 11.18 -4.38 34.44
C ILE A 450 11.22 -4.96 35.86
N LEU A 451 11.44 -6.28 36.01
CA LEU A 451 11.52 -6.90 37.32
C LEU A 451 12.66 -6.32 38.17
N LYS A 452 13.84 -6.02 37.59
CA LYS A 452 14.95 -5.37 38.31
C LYS A 452 14.62 -3.95 38.79
N ILE A 453 13.91 -3.17 37.96
CA ILE A 453 13.59 -1.76 38.27
C ILE A 453 12.49 -1.66 39.34
N PHE A 454 11.56 -2.61 39.38
CA PHE A 454 10.39 -2.57 40.27
C PHE A 454 10.45 -3.51 41.48
N ASP A 455 11.38 -4.48 41.49
CA ASP A 455 11.58 -5.54 42.50
C ASP A 455 10.33 -6.41 42.78
N LYS A 456 9.29 -6.29 41.95
CA LYS A 456 7.98 -6.92 42.15
C LYS A 456 7.30 -7.22 40.80
N PRO A 457 6.58 -8.35 40.68
CA PRO A 457 5.74 -8.63 39.53
C PRO A 457 4.71 -7.51 39.30
N TRP A 458 4.52 -7.12 38.04
CA TRP A 458 3.55 -6.13 37.61
C TRP A 458 2.11 -6.52 37.96
N SER A 459 1.76 -7.81 37.94
CA SER A 459 0.48 -8.31 38.45
C SER A 459 0.21 -7.99 39.93
N LYS A 460 1.26 -7.83 40.76
CA LYS A 460 1.16 -7.44 42.18
C LYS A 460 1.18 -5.92 42.41
N LEU A 461 1.64 -5.15 41.42
CA LEU A 461 1.60 -3.68 41.45
C LEU A 461 0.26 -3.16 40.89
N SER A 462 -0.18 -3.72 39.77
CA SER A 462 -1.45 -3.38 39.12
C SER A 462 -2.68 -3.86 39.88
N SER A 463 -2.58 -4.88 40.74
CA SER A 463 -3.69 -5.33 41.60
C SER A 463 -4.11 -4.31 42.68
N GLN A 464 -3.44 -3.17 42.77
CA GLN A 464 -3.82 -2.03 43.63
C GLN A 464 -4.77 -1.06 42.90
N TYR A 465 -4.95 -1.23 41.58
CA TYR A 465 -5.79 -0.41 40.72
C TYR A 465 -7.08 -1.16 40.37
N GLY A 466 -8.17 -0.42 40.21
CA GLY A 466 -9.52 -0.95 40.10
C GLY A 466 -9.96 -1.30 38.68
N SER A 467 -11.27 -1.47 38.50
CA SER A 467 -11.93 -1.64 37.19
C SER A 467 -12.57 -0.34 36.67
N GLY A 468 -12.07 0.81 37.12
CA GLY A 468 -12.54 2.13 36.73
C GLY A 468 -12.07 2.54 35.32
N TYR A 469 -12.71 3.57 34.76
CA TYR A 469 -12.22 4.21 33.54
C TYR A 469 -10.88 4.90 33.82
N LEU A 470 -9.90 4.71 32.92
CA LEU A 470 -8.49 5.15 33.05
C LEU A 470 -7.65 4.45 34.15
N GLU A 471 -8.09 3.36 34.76
CA GLU A 471 -7.26 2.69 35.79
C GLU A 471 -5.95 2.10 35.26
N ASP A 472 -5.90 1.71 33.99
CA ASP A 472 -4.68 1.25 33.32
C ASP A 472 -3.70 2.42 33.07
N MET A 473 -4.23 3.59 32.67
CA MET A 473 -3.51 4.86 32.58
C MET A 473 -3.01 5.32 33.95
N ASN A 474 -3.81 5.14 35.01
CA ASN A 474 -3.44 5.51 36.38
C ASN A 474 -2.30 4.64 36.89
N PHE A 475 -2.31 3.33 36.63
CA PHE A 475 -1.18 2.44 36.93
C PHE A 475 0.10 2.89 36.21
N LEU A 476 0.03 3.08 34.89
CA LEU A 476 1.19 3.46 34.09
C LEU A 476 1.78 4.81 34.51
N ASN A 477 0.94 5.84 34.70
CA ASN A 477 1.45 7.20 34.95
C ASN A 477 1.80 7.44 36.42
N ASN A 478 1.05 6.87 37.38
CA ASN A 478 1.31 7.10 38.80
C ASN A 478 2.35 6.14 39.39
N MET A 479 2.50 4.91 38.87
CA MET A 479 3.51 3.94 39.35
C MET A 479 4.65 3.66 38.38
N VAL A 480 4.38 3.47 37.08
CA VAL A 480 5.46 3.09 36.13
C VAL A 480 6.32 4.29 35.76
N TRP A 481 5.73 5.37 35.23
CA TRP A 481 6.46 6.57 34.82
C TRP A 481 7.19 7.25 35.97
N SER A 482 6.55 7.37 37.14
CA SER A 482 7.11 8.01 38.34
C SER A 482 8.41 7.36 38.83
N LYS A 483 8.60 6.05 38.59
CA LYS A 483 9.82 5.30 38.92
C LYS A 483 10.79 5.16 37.74
N ALA A 484 10.28 5.05 36.52
CA ALA A 484 11.06 4.56 35.38
C ALA A 484 11.26 5.57 34.22
N LYS A 485 10.77 6.81 34.30
CA LYS A 485 10.86 7.86 33.25
C LYS A 485 12.19 7.91 32.46
N ASP A 486 13.33 7.79 33.13
CA ASP A 486 14.66 7.93 32.52
C ASP A 486 15.13 6.63 31.80
N HIS A 487 14.39 5.53 31.97
CA HIS A 487 14.58 4.22 31.33
C HIS A 487 13.73 4.02 30.05
N PHE A 488 12.91 5.00 29.67
CA PHE A 488 12.11 4.98 28.45
C PHE A 488 12.90 5.45 27.21
N TYR A 489 12.49 4.95 26.06
CA TYR A 489 12.69 5.54 24.72
C TYR A 489 11.31 5.81 24.12
N CYS A 490 10.92 7.08 23.97
CA CYS A 490 9.54 7.42 23.58
C CYS A 490 9.44 8.24 22.29
N HIS A 491 8.78 7.70 21.28
CA HIS A 491 8.47 8.42 20.04
C HIS A 491 7.34 9.42 20.29
N ASP A 492 7.53 10.69 19.95
CA ASP A 492 6.59 11.77 20.27
C ASP A 492 6.57 12.85 19.18
N SER A 493 5.39 13.11 18.61
CA SER A 493 5.19 14.09 17.54
C SER A 493 4.33 15.30 17.97
N VAL A 494 4.04 15.43 19.27
CA VAL A 494 3.01 16.36 19.80
C VAL A 494 3.39 17.05 21.11
N SER A 495 4.16 16.39 21.97
CA SER A 495 4.43 16.74 23.35
C SER A 495 5.91 16.60 23.75
N CYS A 496 6.83 16.52 22.79
CA CYS A 496 8.26 16.33 23.04
C CYS A 496 8.87 17.40 23.98
N LYS A 497 8.33 18.62 24.03
CA LYS A 497 8.73 19.69 24.97
C LYS A 497 8.22 19.51 26.41
N LYS A 498 7.17 18.69 26.61
CA LYS A 498 6.50 18.47 27.89
C LYS A 498 7.11 17.31 28.68
N TYR A 499 7.83 16.41 28.01
CA TYR A 499 8.34 15.17 28.58
C TYR A 499 9.78 14.87 28.13
N THR A 500 10.60 14.35 29.04
CA THR A 500 11.93 13.81 28.76
C THR A 500 11.85 12.52 27.93
N SER A 501 13.00 12.06 27.41
CA SER A 501 13.15 10.81 26.64
C SER A 501 12.31 10.78 25.35
N SER A 502 12.08 11.95 24.75
CA SER A 502 11.22 12.17 23.59
C SER A 502 12.03 12.21 22.29
N HIS A 503 11.65 11.38 21.32
CA HIS A 503 12.33 11.21 20.04
C HIS A 503 11.34 11.42 18.87
N PRO A 504 11.79 11.92 17.70
CA PRO A 504 10.96 12.00 16.50
C PRO A 504 10.57 10.59 16.00
N PHE A 505 9.62 10.49 15.08
CA PHE A 505 9.27 9.21 14.45
C PHE A 505 10.20 8.89 13.28
N PRO A 506 10.63 7.62 13.10
CA PRO A 506 11.55 7.22 12.02
C PRO A 506 10.88 7.20 10.64
N VAL A 507 9.54 7.16 10.59
CA VAL A 507 8.73 7.22 9.35
C VAL A 507 7.76 8.40 9.47
N ALA A 508 7.63 9.17 8.39
CA ALA A 508 6.72 10.31 8.31
C ALA A 508 5.24 9.88 8.34
N ARG A 509 4.36 10.77 8.80
CA ARG A 509 2.91 10.53 8.89
C ARG A 509 2.22 10.80 7.54
N ASN A 510 1.43 9.85 7.04
CA ASN A 510 0.57 10.08 5.89
C ASN A 510 -0.73 10.82 6.29
N GLY A 511 -0.78 12.13 6.04
CA GLY A 511 -1.95 12.96 6.33
C GLY A 511 -2.29 12.98 7.82
N LYS A 512 -3.51 12.57 8.17
CA LYS A 512 -4.05 12.62 9.55
C LYS A 512 -4.03 11.25 10.29
N GLU A 513 -3.39 10.23 9.74
CA GLU A 513 -3.22 8.96 10.46
C GLU A 513 -2.46 9.14 11.79
N HIS A 514 -2.57 8.18 12.70
CA HIS A 514 -1.70 8.10 13.88
C HIS A 514 -1.68 6.70 14.49
N ILE A 515 -0.54 6.36 15.10
CA ILE A 515 -0.41 5.17 15.95
C ILE A 515 -1.17 5.43 17.26
N GLY A 516 -2.05 4.50 17.64
CA GLY A 516 -3.03 4.70 18.71
C GLY A 516 -4.35 5.31 18.26
N GLY A 517 -4.51 5.64 16.97
CA GLY A 517 -5.78 6.08 16.43
C GLY A 517 -6.85 4.99 16.57
N VAL A 518 -8.07 5.39 16.91
CA VAL A 518 -9.20 4.48 17.13
C VAL A 518 -9.94 4.23 15.82
N TYR A 519 -10.30 2.96 15.57
CA TYR A 519 -11.03 2.52 14.39
C TYR A 519 -12.32 1.79 14.78
N ASP A 520 -13.31 1.79 13.89
CA ASP A 520 -14.52 0.97 14.03
C ASP A 520 -14.35 -0.44 13.42
N GLN A 521 -15.46 -1.18 13.33
CA GLN A 521 -15.50 -2.52 12.72
C GLN A 521 -15.39 -2.55 11.18
N TYR A 522 -15.43 -1.40 10.53
CA TYR A 522 -15.33 -1.25 9.07
C TYR A 522 -13.94 -0.72 8.64
N ASP A 523 -12.97 -0.73 9.56
CA ASP A 523 -11.65 -0.11 9.40
C ASP A 523 -11.69 1.41 9.15
N ILE A 524 -12.79 2.08 9.56
CA ILE A 524 -12.93 3.54 9.46
C ILE A 524 -12.33 4.20 10.71
N PRO A 525 -11.37 5.14 10.56
CA PRO A 525 -10.80 5.88 11.69
C PRO A 525 -11.82 6.84 12.32
N ARG A 526 -11.78 6.96 13.64
CA ARG A 526 -12.69 7.79 14.44
C ARG A 526 -12.47 9.27 14.14
N LYS A 527 -13.40 9.85 13.35
CA LYS A 527 -13.30 11.20 12.79
C LYS A 527 -12.88 12.29 13.79
N ILE A 528 -13.39 12.29 15.03
CA ILE A 528 -13.05 13.33 16.02
C ILE A 528 -11.54 13.37 16.37
N ASP A 529 -10.82 12.25 16.31
CA ASP A 529 -9.36 12.25 16.49
C ASP A 529 -8.67 12.89 15.28
N LEU A 530 -9.14 12.59 14.07
CA LEU A 530 -8.65 13.22 12.84
C LEU A 530 -8.90 14.73 12.86
N ASP A 531 -10.07 15.17 13.33
CA ASP A 531 -10.44 16.59 13.41
C ASP A 531 -9.58 17.35 14.43
N ILE A 532 -9.13 16.70 15.52
CA ILE A 532 -8.17 17.25 16.50
C ILE A 532 -6.76 17.46 15.88
N ILE A 533 -6.36 16.61 14.93
CA ILE A 533 -5.06 16.79 14.23
C ILE A 533 -5.15 17.98 13.27
N ASN A 534 -4.61 19.12 13.70
CA ASN A 534 -4.17 20.19 12.81
C ASN A 534 -2.65 20.02 12.57
N LEU A 535 -2.28 19.68 11.33
CA LEU A 535 -0.89 19.39 10.94
C LEU A 535 0.02 20.62 10.97
N GLU A 536 -0.52 21.82 10.74
CA GLU A 536 0.20 23.10 10.80
C GLU A 536 0.55 23.50 12.24
N LYS A 537 -0.20 22.96 13.22
CA LYS A 537 -0.02 23.22 14.66
C LYS A 537 0.73 22.11 15.39
N LEU A 538 1.12 21.04 14.72
CA LEU A 538 2.04 20.05 15.31
C LEU A 538 3.42 20.71 15.49
N PRO A 539 4.07 20.60 16.66
CA PRO A 539 5.36 21.26 16.86
C PRO A 539 6.39 20.70 15.87
N SER A 540 6.98 21.58 15.07
CA SER A 540 8.08 21.25 14.16
C SER A 540 9.28 20.63 14.87
N GLU A 541 9.42 20.88 16.18
CA GLU A 541 10.38 20.29 17.12
C GLU A 541 10.10 18.84 17.51
N CYS A 542 8.87 18.35 17.31
CA CYS A 542 8.50 16.95 17.56
C CYS A 542 8.30 16.17 16.24
N THR A 543 7.99 16.84 15.13
CA THR A 543 7.71 16.19 13.83
C THR A 543 8.91 16.07 12.91
N ASN A 544 9.92 16.93 13.01
CA ASN A 544 11.16 16.81 12.22
C ASN A 544 12.28 16.15 13.02
N ALA A 545 13.07 15.28 12.38
CA ALA A 545 14.34 14.79 12.94
C ALA A 545 15.46 15.86 13.00
N SER A 546 15.22 17.06 12.44
CA SER A 546 16.19 18.17 12.42
C SER A 546 16.16 19.05 13.67
N SER A 547 15.12 18.96 14.50
CA SER A 547 14.72 20.00 15.47
C SER A 547 14.73 19.52 16.92
N ALA A 548 14.88 18.21 17.16
CA ALA A 548 15.47 17.67 18.40
C ALA A 548 16.95 18.09 18.61
N LYS A 549 17.49 18.98 17.76
CA LYS A 549 18.79 19.66 17.90
C LYS A 549 18.66 21.09 18.48
N ALA A 550 17.46 21.53 18.85
CA ALA A 550 17.17 22.93 19.22
C ALA A 550 17.22 23.25 20.73
N GLN A 551 17.46 22.26 21.60
CA GLN A 551 17.91 22.50 22.98
C GLN A 551 19.33 21.96 23.13
N GLU A 552 20.25 22.87 23.43
CA GLU A 552 21.68 22.66 23.70
C GLU A 552 22.36 21.55 22.90
N THR A 553 22.81 21.91 21.69
CA THR A 553 24.11 21.39 21.20
C THR A 553 25.27 22.02 21.99
N THR A 554 25.26 21.91 23.32
CA THR A 554 26.48 21.50 23.99
C THR A 554 26.72 20.08 23.52
N ILE A 555 27.78 19.88 22.73
CA ILE A 555 28.14 18.54 22.25
C ILE A 555 28.42 17.69 23.49
N ASP A 556 27.58 16.68 23.77
CA ASP A 556 27.95 15.61 24.70
C ASP A 556 29.29 15.03 24.20
N PRO A 557 30.40 15.20 24.95
CA PRO A 557 31.71 14.77 24.47
C PRO A 557 31.81 13.26 24.23
N THR A 558 30.86 12.47 24.77
CA THR A 558 30.79 11.02 24.58
C THR A 558 30.09 10.61 23.27
N SER A 559 29.36 11.53 22.62
CA SER A 559 28.73 11.34 21.30
C SER A 559 29.71 11.40 20.13
N ALA A 560 30.97 11.76 20.38
CA ALA A 560 32.07 11.87 19.40
C ALA A 560 32.53 10.53 18.76
N LYS A 561 31.70 9.47 18.83
CA LYS A 561 32.05 8.09 18.48
C LYS A 561 31.64 7.66 17.07
N THR A 562 30.69 8.33 16.42
CA THR A 562 30.37 8.06 15.01
C THR A 562 31.26 8.88 14.09
N ARG A 563 32.12 8.19 13.32
CA ARG A 563 33.01 8.79 12.33
C ARG A 563 32.24 9.32 11.11
N PRO A 564 32.76 10.36 10.41
CA PRO A 564 32.27 10.73 9.09
C PRO A 564 32.41 9.56 8.11
N ILE A 565 31.55 9.54 7.09
CA ILE A 565 31.68 8.64 5.94
C ILE A 565 32.48 9.35 4.86
N VAL A 566 33.40 8.65 4.20
CA VAL A 566 34.13 9.15 3.02
C VAL A 566 33.59 8.48 1.76
N LEU A 567 32.93 9.25 0.91
CA LEU A 567 32.43 8.81 -0.40
C LEU A 567 33.42 9.24 -1.49
N TRP A 568 33.68 8.36 -2.46
CA TRP A 568 34.61 8.63 -3.56
C TRP A 568 33.90 8.59 -4.92
N SER A 569 34.22 9.52 -5.82
CA SER A 569 33.67 9.55 -7.19
C SER A 569 34.63 10.17 -8.20
N ASN A 570 34.46 9.83 -9.49
CA ASN A 570 35.24 10.32 -10.63
C ASN A 570 34.36 10.66 -11.84
N ASP A 571 33.15 11.16 -11.56
CA ASP A 571 32.04 11.27 -12.50
C ASP A 571 32.28 12.25 -13.67
N PHE A 572 31.67 11.98 -14.83
CA PHE A 572 31.72 12.85 -16.01
C PHE A 572 30.62 13.94 -16.02
N HIS A 573 29.66 13.92 -15.09
CA HIS A 573 28.66 14.97 -14.93
C HIS A 573 28.74 15.64 -13.54
N ILE A 574 29.06 16.93 -13.51
CA ILE A 574 29.28 17.66 -12.23
C ILE A 574 28.05 17.75 -11.32
N SER A 575 26.87 18.01 -11.87
CA SER A 575 25.71 18.42 -11.05
C SER A 575 25.12 17.33 -10.12
N PRO A 576 24.97 16.05 -10.51
CA PRO A 576 24.52 15.00 -9.59
C PRO A 576 25.44 14.83 -8.38
N ILE A 577 26.76 14.84 -8.58
CA ILE A 577 27.73 14.75 -7.48
C ILE A 577 27.73 16.03 -6.63
N ASN A 578 27.55 17.21 -7.25
CA ASN A 578 27.39 18.47 -6.51
C ASN A 578 26.11 18.50 -5.65
N ASP A 579 24.99 17.97 -6.16
CA ASP A 579 23.79 17.80 -5.36
C ASP A 579 24.02 16.82 -4.21
N LEU A 580 24.60 15.66 -4.49
CA LEU A 580 24.82 14.65 -3.47
C LEU A 580 25.78 15.13 -2.36
N LYS A 581 26.79 15.95 -2.71
CA LYS A 581 27.62 16.70 -1.75
C LYS A 581 26.79 17.63 -0.87
N SER A 582 25.95 18.47 -1.47
CA SER A 582 25.07 19.41 -0.76
C SER A 582 24.11 18.68 0.18
N PHE A 583 23.49 17.60 -0.30
CA PHE A 583 22.46 16.85 0.41
C PHE A 583 23.04 15.97 1.54
N LEU A 584 24.13 15.23 1.28
CA LEU A 584 24.71 14.30 2.25
C LEU A 584 25.72 14.96 3.21
N GLY A 585 26.22 16.17 2.92
CA GLY A 585 27.05 16.93 3.86
C GLY A 585 26.35 17.15 5.20
N ALA A 586 25.04 17.41 5.17
CA ALA A 586 24.19 17.51 6.36
C ALA A 586 24.06 16.20 7.16
N MET A 587 24.43 15.05 6.57
CA MET A 587 24.42 13.71 7.17
C MET A 587 25.81 13.21 7.58
N ARG A 588 26.82 14.10 7.62
CA ARG A 588 28.23 13.80 7.91
C ARG A 588 28.88 12.83 6.91
N ALA A 589 28.44 12.86 5.66
CA ALA A 589 29.23 12.33 4.54
C ALA A 589 30.17 13.41 4.01
N THR A 590 31.37 13.00 3.61
CA THR A 590 32.39 13.82 2.93
C THR A 590 32.69 13.21 1.57
N PHE A 591 33.18 14.01 0.63
CA PHE A 591 33.42 13.57 -0.75
C PHE A 591 34.86 13.80 -1.19
N ILE A 592 35.46 12.73 -1.71
CA ILE A 592 36.65 12.78 -2.56
C ILE A 592 36.14 12.67 -3.99
N ASP A 593 36.08 13.80 -4.69
CA ASP A 593 35.51 13.91 -6.03
C ASP A 593 36.60 14.34 -7.01
N LYS A 594 36.99 13.42 -7.88
CA LYS A 594 38.01 13.58 -8.92
C LYS A 594 37.32 13.53 -10.28
N SER A 595 36.40 14.47 -10.49
CA SER A 595 35.56 14.54 -11.68
C SER A 595 36.39 14.60 -12.97
N LEU A 596 36.01 13.75 -13.91
CA LEU A 596 36.56 13.70 -15.27
C LEU A 596 35.76 14.56 -16.26
N SER A 597 34.69 15.23 -15.80
CA SER A 597 33.81 16.07 -16.61
C SER A 597 34.56 17.16 -17.38
N GLY A 598 34.04 17.57 -18.55
CA GLY A 598 34.48 18.82 -19.21
C GLY A 598 34.28 20.06 -18.33
N HIS A 599 33.24 20.03 -17.49
CA HIS A 599 32.80 21.19 -16.68
C HIS A 599 33.30 21.17 -15.23
N CYS A 600 34.21 20.25 -14.86
CA CYS A 600 34.76 20.09 -13.50
C CYS A 600 35.36 21.39 -12.89
N HIS A 601 35.72 22.36 -13.73
CA HIS A 601 36.25 23.65 -13.30
C HIS A 601 35.18 24.53 -12.60
N LEU A 602 33.89 24.37 -12.95
CA LEU A 602 32.80 25.15 -12.35
C LEU A 602 32.57 24.80 -10.88
N THR A 603 32.74 23.52 -10.51
CA THR A 603 32.62 23.04 -9.11
C THR A 603 33.96 22.89 -8.40
N LYS A 604 35.09 23.19 -9.08
CA LYS A 604 36.47 23.01 -8.58
C LYS A 604 36.79 21.54 -8.21
N THR A 605 36.35 20.61 -9.05
CA THR A 605 36.39 19.14 -8.83
C THR A 605 37.29 18.38 -9.82
N CYS A 606 38.02 19.08 -10.69
CA CYS A 606 38.84 18.43 -11.71
C CYS A 606 39.89 17.51 -11.11
N ALA A 607 39.92 16.26 -11.53
CA ALA A 607 41.03 15.36 -11.29
C ALA A 607 42.36 15.96 -11.79
N THR A 608 43.38 15.97 -10.93
CA THR A 608 44.74 16.42 -11.24
C THR A 608 45.81 15.35 -11.01
N ASP A 609 45.47 14.27 -10.30
CA ASP A 609 46.40 13.29 -9.72
C ASP A 609 45.97 11.83 -9.94
N LEU A 610 44.99 11.57 -10.81
CA LEU A 610 44.56 10.20 -11.13
C LEU A 610 45.66 9.45 -11.91
N LYS A 611 46.11 8.32 -11.35
CA LYS A 611 47.25 7.52 -11.84
C LYS A 611 46.97 6.75 -13.14
N VAL A 612 45.70 6.40 -13.38
CA VAL A 612 45.27 5.46 -14.44
C VAL A 612 44.08 5.99 -15.24
N LEU A 613 43.06 6.52 -14.55
CA LEU A 613 41.86 7.04 -15.20
C LEU A 613 42.01 8.51 -15.61
N ASN A 614 41.55 8.82 -16.81
CA ASN A 614 41.54 10.17 -17.39
C ASN A 614 40.33 10.33 -18.33
N LYS A 615 40.17 11.54 -18.89
CA LYS A 615 39.00 11.89 -19.72
C LYS A 615 38.86 11.05 -21.00
N GLY A 616 39.95 10.46 -21.50
CA GLY A 616 39.95 9.62 -22.71
C GLY A 616 39.57 8.16 -22.47
N ASN A 617 39.81 7.61 -21.27
CA ASN A 617 39.56 6.19 -20.98
C ASN A 617 38.41 5.92 -19.98
N GLY A 618 38.04 6.91 -19.14
CA GLY A 618 37.11 6.71 -18.01
C GLY A 618 35.71 6.26 -18.40
N ILE A 619 35.09 6.85 -19.44
CA ILE A 619 33.75 6.44 -19.89
C ILE A 619 33.76 4.98 -20.38
N ASN A 620 34.72 4.66 -21.25
CA ASN A 620 34.66 3.42 -22.03
C ASN A 620 35.21 2.21 -21.29
N LEU A 621 36.24 2.34 -20.43
CA LEU A 621 36.96 1.23 -19.79
C LEU A 621 37.23 0.06 -20.76
N ASP A 622 37.75 0.40 -21.93
CA ASP A 622 37.83 -0.46 -23.12
C ASP A 622 39.00 -1.44 -23.12
N ARG A 623 40.16 -1.06 -22.56
CA ARG A 623 41.32 -1.94 -22.36
C ARG A 623 41.09 -2.87 -21.16
N PRO A 624 41.05 -4.21 -21.31
CA PRO A 624 40.82 -5.12 -20.17
C PRO A 624 41.87 -5.01 -19.05
N ALA A 625 43.10 -4.61 -19.38
CA ALA A 625 44.15 -4.36 -18.39
C ALA A 625 43.82 -3.21 -17.43
N ILE A 626 42.92 -2.28 -17.77
CA ILE A 626 42.66 -1.07 -16.97
C ILE A 626 42.11 -1.38 -15.57
N TYR A 627 41.39 -2.50 -15.42
CA TYR A 627 40.87 -2.97 -14.13
C TYR A 627 42.01 -3.39 -13.19
N THR A 628 43.00 -4.10 -13.72
CA THR A 628 44.19 -4.54 -12.97
C THR A 628 45.16 -3.38 -12.74
N GLU A 629 45.42 -2.55 -13.76
CA GLU A 629 46.22 -1.32 -13.64
C GLU A 629 45.65 -0.40 -12.55
N PHE A 630 44.33 -0.20 -12.52
CA PHE A 630 43.69 0.63 -11.51
C PHE A 630 43.79 0.01 -10.12
N TYR A 631 43.44 -1.28 -9.96
CA TYR A 631 43.54 -1.94 -8.65
C TYR A 631 44.98 -1.93 -8.11
N GLU A 632 45.97 -2.32 -8.91
CA GLU A 632 47.38 -2.34 -8.47
C GLU A 632 47.92 -0.93 -8.16
N ALA A 633 47.43 0.11 -8.84
CA ALA A 633 47.81 1.50 -8.56
C ALA A 633 47.13 2.10 -7.32
N TYR A 634 46.07 1.47 -6.77
CA TYR A 634 45.19 2.07 -5.76
C TYR A 634 44.86 1.20 -4.53
N LYS A 635 45.16 -0.10 -4.54
CA LYS A 635 44.89 -1.02 -3.41
C LYS A 635 45.59 -0.62 -2.10
N ASP A 636 46.81 -0.09 -2.22
CA ASP A 636 47.67 0.34 -1.10
C ASP A 636 47.75 1.89 -1.03
N ASP A 637 46.74 2.61 -1.56
CA ASP A 637 46.76 4.07 -1.66
C ASP A 637 46.13 4.76 -0.43
N PRO A 638 46.86 5.66 0.27
CA PRO A 638 46.37 6.33 1.48
C PRO A 638 45.16 7.26 1.31
N GLU A 639 44.71 7.55 0.09
CA GLU A 639 43.39 8.15 -0.16
C GLU A 639 42.30 7.07 -0.14
N MET A 640 42.52 5.97 -0.85
CA MET A 640 41.56 4.87 -1.01
C MET A 640 41.33 4.07 0.27
N GLU A 641 42.35 3.93 1.13
CA GLU A 641 42.19 3.36 2.47
C GLU A 641 41.04 4.02 3.25
N LYS A 642 40.96 5.36 3.16
CA LYS A 642 40.00 6.21 3.88
C LYS A 642 38.59 6.14 3.32
N VAL A 643 38.41 5.69 2.08
CA VAL A 643 37.10 5.60 1.40
C VAL A 643 36.24 4.54 2.07
N ASP A 644 34.96 4.84 2.27
CA ASP A 644 33.94 3.89 2.72
C ASP A 644 33.14 3.30 1.56
N ALA A 645 32.76 4.15 0.60
CA ALA A 645 32.00 3.74 -0.56
C ALA A 645 32.36 4.51 -1.84
N PHE A 646 32.34 3.80 -2.96
CA PHE A 646 32.44 4.36 -4.30
C PHE A 646 31.06 4.71 -4.85
N VAL A 647 30.93 5.84 -5.55
CA VAL A 647 29.65 6.37 -6.05
C VAL A 647 29.75 6.71 -7.54
N CYS A 648 28.88 6.14 -8.37
CA CYS A 648 28.90 6.34 -9.83
C CYS A 648 27.52 6.73 -10.37
N PHE A 649 27.42 7.88 -11.07
CA PHE A 649 26.19 8.31 -11.76
C PHE A 649 26.33 8.24 -13.28
N HIS A 650 27.39 8.83 -13.83
CA HIS A 650 27.54 9.13 -15.25
C HIS A 650 29.01 8.95 -15.71
N PRO A 651 29.40 7.79 -16.27
CA PRO A 651 28.67 6.52 -16.31
C PRO A 651 28.55 5.83 -14.94
N SER A 652 27.37 5.31 -14.65
CA SER A 652 27.17 4.32 -13.59
C SER A 652 27.97 3.02 -13.84
N SER A 653 28.27 2.69 -15.11
CA SER A 653 29.16 1.58 -15.51
C SER A 653 30.62 1.74 -15.08
N MET A 654 31.06 2.93 -14.63
CA MET A 654 32.40 3.08 -14.05
C MET A 654 32.57 2.26 -12.77
N CYS A 655 31.48 1.92 -12.07
CA CYS A 655 31.54 1.16 -10.82
C CYS A 655 32.05 -0.28 -10.99
N GLU A 656 32.17 -0.80 -12.22
CA GLU A 656 32.89 -2.05 -12.49
C GLU A 656 34.38 -1.99 -12.06
N ILE A 657 35.02 -0.82 -12.10
CA ILE A 657 36.45 -0.68 -11.74
C ILE A 657 36.69 -0.71 -10.22
N PHE A 658 35.63 -0.54 -9.43
CA PHE A 658 35.69 -0.60 -7.97
C PHE A 658 35.32 -1.97 -7.40
N MET A 659 34.78 -2.89 -8.22
CA MET A 659 34.46 -4.26 -7.82
C MET A 659 35.61 -5.07 -7.20
N PRO A 660 36.90 -4.85 -7.54
CA PRO A 660 38.02 -5.52 -6.87
C PRO A 660 38.31 -5.03 -5.43
N PHE A 661 37.73 -3.92 -4.99
CA PHE A 661 37.97 -3.35 -3.66
C PHE A 661 36.93 -3.86 -2.66
N ASN A 662 37.37 -4.27 -1.46
CA ASN A 662 36.48 -4.64 -0.36
C ASN A 662 35.90 -3.38 0.33
N LYS A 663 35.09 -2.62 -0.40
CA LYS A 663 34.41 -1.39 0.03
C LYS A 663 32.97 -1.41 -0.50
N SER A 664 32.11 -0.52 -0.02
CA SER A 664 30.72 -0.43 -0.53
C SER A 664 30.68 0.24 -1.91
N ILE A 665 29.71 -0.13 -2.74
CA ILE A 665 29.50 0.44 -4.08
C ILE A 665 28.06 0.96 -4.19
N ILE A 666 27.91 2.20 -4.64
CA ILE A 666 26.63 2.89 -4.82
C ILE A 666 26.49 3.28 -6.31
N VAL A 667 25.60 2.58 -7.01
CA VAL A 667 25.36 2.75 -8.46
C VAL A 667 24.04 3.46 -8.67
N ILE A 668 24.04 4.66 -9.26
CA ILE A 668 22.82 5.46 -9.47
C ILE A 668 22.84 6.08 -10.88
N PRO A 669 22.49 5.34 -11.95
CA PRO A 669 22.31 5.93 -13.27
C PRO A 669 21.47 7.22 -13.23
N SER A 670 22.08 8.31 -13.73
CA SER A 670 21.41 9.57 -14.08
C SER A 670 20.88 9.57 -15.52
N THR A 671 21.34 8.60 -16.32
CA THR A 671 21.05 8.42 -17.75
C THR A 671 21.48 7.00 -18.13
N ARG A 672 20.58 6.20 -18.74
CA ARG A 672 20.76 4.84 -19.31
C ARG A 672 22.12 4.18 -19.03
N PHE A 673 22.10 3.26 -18.06
CA PHE A 673 23.24 2.68 -17.37
C PHE A 673 24.33 2.02 -18.24
N GLU A 674 24.03 1.65 -19.49
CA GLU A 674 24.96 1.08 -20.47
C GLU A 674 25.89 2.10 -21.16
N MET A 675 25.88 3.37 -20.72
CA MET A 675 26.84 4.34 -21.23
C MET A 675 28.29 3.82 -21.12
N GLY A 676 29.05 3.94 -22.21
CA GLY A 676 30.41 3.38 -22.31
C GLY A 676 30.47 1.86 -22.51
N ARG A 677 29.32 1.17 -22.69
CA ARG A 677 29.22 -0.29 -22.88
C ARG A 677 28.42 -0.69 -24.13
N HIS A 678 28.25 0.22 -25.08
CA HIS A 678 27.34 0.16 -26.24
C HIS A 678 27.47 -1.04 -27.23
N THR A 679 28.32 -2.04 -26.98
CA THR A 679 28.35 -3.30 -27.74
C THR A 679 27.68 -4.42 -26.93
N LYS A 680 27.01 -5.35 -27.62
CA LYS A 680 26.16 -6.37 -27.00
C LYS A 680 26.87 -7.13 -25.85
N ASP A 681 28.10 -7.56 -26.08
CA ASP A 681 28.85 -8.36 -25.11
C ASP A 681 29.31 -7.53 -23.90
N ARG A 682 29.64 -6.25 -24.10
CA ARG A 682 30.07 -5.35 -23.02
C ARG A 682 28.92 -4.88 -22.15
N TRP A 683 27.75 -4.61 -22.74
CA TRP A 683 26.52 -4.35 -21.98
C TRP A 683 26.04 -5.62 -21.27
N ASN A 684 26.15 -6.81 -21.88
CA ASN A 684 25.79 -8.05 -21.19
C ASN A 684 26.74 -8.36 -20.01
N ALA A 685 28.05 -8.11 -20.17
CA ALA A 685 29.00 -8.18 -19.06
C ALA A 685 28.65 -7.20 -17.94
N TRP A 686 28.28 -5.96 -18.28
CA TRP A 686 27.81 -4.97 -17.31
C TRP A 686 26.50 -5.38 -16.62
N ASN A 687 25.55 -5.99 -17.32
CA ASN A 687 24.32 -6.53 -16.71
C ASN A 687 24.63 -7.63 -15.67
N LEU A 688 25.63 -8.49 -15.93
CA LEU A 688 26.09 -9.51 -14.98
C LEU A 688 26.87 -8.89 -13.81
N ASN A 689 27.68 -7.86 -14.05
CA ASN A 689 28.41 -7.15 -13.00
C ASN A 689 27.48 -6.31 -12.10
N LEU A 690 26.47 -5.65 -12.65
CA LEU A 690 25.47 -4.93 -11.87
C LEU A 690 24.62 -5.88 -11.00
N LYS A 691 24.33 -7.10 -11.48
CA LYS A 691 23.72 -8.16 -10.66
C LYS A 691 24.61 -8.53 -9.47
N ARG A 692 25.88 -8.88 -9.73
CA ARG A 692 26.88 -9.17 -8.68
C ARG A 692 26.98 -8.03 -7.66
N ILE A 693 26.98 -6.77 -8.12
CA ILE A 693 26.97 -5.59 -7.25
C ILE A 693 25.69 -5.58 -6.39
N SER A 694 24.51 -5.80 -6.97
CA SER A 694 23.23 -5.81 -6.24
C SER A 694 23.05 -6.97 -5.24
N GLU A 695 23.72 -8.09 -5.47
CA GLU A 695 23.71 -9.28 -4.61
C GLU A 695 24.55 -9.09 -3.33
N GLN A 696 25.47 -8.11 -3.30
CA GLN A 696 26.30 -7.83 -2.13
C GLN A 696 25.54 -7.03 -1.06
N PRO A 697 25.50 -7.49 0.22
CA PRO A 697 24.71 -6.85 1.27
C PRO A 697 25.25 -5.47 1.69
N GLN A 698 26.47 -5.08 1.30
CA GLN A 698 27.05 -3.75 1.51
C GLN A 698 26.73 -2.72 0.42
N ASN A 699 26.29 -3.16 -0.77
CA ASN A 699 26.13 -2.30 -1.95
C ASN A 699 24.72 -1.75 -2.11
N THR A 700 24.56 -0.69 -2.91
CA THR A 700 23.24 -0.11 -3.25
C THR A 700 23.16 0.14 -4.76
N VAL A 701 22.13 -0.43 -5.39
CA VAL A 701 21.75 -0.08 -6.77
C VAL A 701 20.47 0.77 -6.70
N GLY A 702 20.56 1.97 -7.24
CA GLY A 702 19.46 2.94 -7.34
C GLY A 702 19.30 3.50 -8.75
N ALA A 703 18.50 4.55 -8.89
CA ALA A 703 18.36 5.33 -10.12
C ALA A 703 17.92 6.77 -9.79
N ASN A 704 18.33 7.74 -10.60
CA ASN A 704 18.04 9.16 -10.36
C ASN A 704 16.61 9.58 -10.77
N ASN A 705 15.89 8.75 -11.52
CA ASN A 705 14.54 8.99 -12.00
C ASN A 705 13.83 7.64 -12.24
N GLN A 706 12.50 7.65 -12.44
CA GLN A 706 11.73 6.41 -12.64
C GLN A 706 12.02 5.74 -14.00
N TYR A 707 12.37 6.51 -15.04
CA TYR A 707 12.69 5.97 -16.36
C TYR A 707 13.91 5.04 -16.29
N ASP A 708 15.03 5.52 -15.74
CA ASP A 708 16.26 4.75 -15.58
C ASP A 708 16.10 3.60 -14.56
N LEU A 709 15.19 3.73 -13.58
CA LEU A 709 14.82 2.64 -12.67
C LEU A 709 14.20 1.46 -13.43
N GLU A 710 13.14 1.72 -14.20
CA GLU A 710 12.46 0.68 -14.98
C GLU A 710 13.34 0.19 -16.15
N TYR A 711 14.23 1.02 -16.67
CA TYR A 711 15.21 0.65 -17.71
C TYR A 711 16.22 -0.37 -17.17
N VAL A 712 16.84 -0.11 -16.00
CA VAL A 712 17.70 -1.11 -15.32
C VAL A 712 16.90 -2.39 -15.04
N ARG A 713 15.67 -2.26 -14.55
CA ARG A 713 14.78 -3.40 -14.28
C ARG A 713 14.47 -4.23 -15.53
N TYR A 714 14.25 -3.58 -16.68
CA TYR A 714 13.97 -4.25 -17.96
C TYR A 714 15.16 -5.05 -18.48
N PHE A 715 16.40 -4.54 -18.38
CA PHE A 715 17.58 -5.27 -18.87
C PHE A 715 18.21 -6.24 -17.86
N THR A 716 17.95 -6.08 -16.56
CA THR A 716 18.60 -6.89 -15.51
C THR A 716 17.64 -7.70 -14.64
N GLY A 717 16.41 -7.24 -14.42
CA GLY A 717 15.49 -7.80 -13.42
C GLY A 717 15.77 -7.35 -11.98
N ILE A 718 16.82 -6.55 -11.76
CA ILE A 718 17.06 -5.87 -10.48
C ILE A 718 15.95 -4.83 -10.27
N THR A 719 15.53 -4.61 -9.02
CA THR A 719 14.61 -3.51 -8.66
C THR A 719 15.42 -2.43 -7.92
N PRO A 720 15.84 -1.33 -8.58
CA PRO A 720 16.65 -0.30 -7.95
C PRO A 720 15.86 0.54 -6.93
N THR A 721 16.57 1.16 -5.99
CA THR A 721 15.99 2.21 -5.13
C THR A 721 15.89 3.54 -5.89
N LEU A 722 14.71 4.14 -5.97
CA LEU A 722 14.53 5.50 -6.52
C LEU A 722 15.22 6.52 -5.60
N LEU A 723 16.28 7.17 -6.10
CA LEU A 723 17.14 8.13 -5.39
C LEU A 723 17.36 9.42 -6.22
N PRO A 724 16.29 10.18 -6.53
CA PRO A 724 16.38 11.41 -7.33
C PRO A 724 17.18 12.52 -6.67
N SER A 725 17.83 13.32 -7.51
CA SER A 725 18.41 14.61 -7.13
C SER A 725 17.40 15.48 -6.37
N TYR A 726 17.84 16.05 -5.25
CA TYR A 726 17.08 17.02 -4.47
C TYR A 726 17.35 18.47 -4.92
N CYS A 727 18.50 18.75 -5.53
CA CYS A 727 19.00 20.10 -5.87
C CYS A 727 19.00 21.05 -4.65
N GLY A 728 19.53 20.55 -3.53
CA GLY A 728 19.47 21.21 -2.22
C GLY A 728 20.32 22.48 -2.08
N TYR A 729 21.14 22.78 -3.08
CA TYR A 729 21.98 23.97 -3.18
C TYR A 729 21.27 25.17 -3.83
N VAL A 730 20.07 24.98 -4.40
CA VAL A 730 19.32 26.08 -5.02
C VAL A 730 18.67 26.94 -3.93
N ASP A 731 19.00 28.23 -3.92
CA ASP A 731 18.65 29.21 -2.90
C ASP A 731 17.41 30.07 -3.24
N SER A 732 16.95 29.97 -4.48
CA SER A 732 15.90 30.80 -5.07
C SER A 732 14.56 30.07 -5.11
N GLU A 733 13.47 30.82 -5.03
CA GLU A 733 12.10 30.30 -5.13
C GLU A 733 11.25 31.16 -6.07
N TYR A 734 10.22 30.56 -6.67
CA TYR A 734 9.28 31.20 -7.59
C TYR A 734 8.71 32.53 -7.04
N ASN A 735 9.05 33.62 -7.72
CA ASN A 735 8.68 34.99 -7.37
C ASN A 735 8.45 35.82 -8.66
N PRO A 736 7.30 35.60 -9.34
CA PRO A 736 7.04 36.14 -10.67
C PRO A 736 6.91 37.67 -10.63
N THR A 737 7.97 38.35 -11.06
CA THR A 737 8.11 39.81 -11.09
C THR A 737 8.28 40.34 -12.52
N ARG A 738 8.63 39.47 -13.48
CA ARG A 738 8.67 39.73 -14.92
C ARG A 738 7.45 39.09 -15.60
N PRO A 739 6.73 39.83 -16.48
CA PRO A 739 5.65 39.25 -17.26
C PRO A 739 6.20 38.40 -18.42
N GLY A 740 5.47 37.34 -18.77
CA GLY A 740 5.85 36.37 -19.80
C GLY A 740 6.45 35.07 -19.26
N TYR A 741 6.61 34.12 -20.17
CA TYR A 741 7.11 32.77 -19.93
C TYR A 741 8.43 32.55 -20.68
N LEU A 742 9.24 31.60 -20.19
CA LEU A 742 10.43 31.14 -20.90
C LEU A 742 10.13 29.86 -21.70
N LEU A 743 10.74 29.72 -22.87
CA LEU A 743 10.82 28.44 -23.60
C LEU A 743 12.16 27.78 -23.25
N SER A 744 12.12 26.51 -22.83
CA SER A 744 13.31 25.70 -22.53
C SER A 744 14.26 25.61 -23.73
N PRO A 745 15.57 25.39 -23.55
CA PRO A 745 16.49 25.11 -24.65
C PRO A 745 16.01 23.92 -25.49
N VAL A 746 15.83 24.12 -26.80
CA VAL A 746 15.33 23.07 -27.72
C VAL A 746 16.51 22.48 -28.48
N HIS A 747 17.00 21.32 -28.06
CA HIS A 747 18.22 20.73 -28.66
C HIS A 747 18.00 20.17 -30.07
N LYS A 748 16.75 19.86 -30.46
CA LYS A 748 16.45 19.37 -31.80
C LYS A 748 16.53 20.50 -32.84
N ALA A 749 17.61 20.48 -33.63
CA ALA A 749 17.85 21.40 -34.73
C ALA A 749 16.61 21.60 -35.63
N GLY A 750 16.27 22.86 -35.90
CA GLY A 750 15.10 23.27 -36.68
C GLY A 750 13.76 23.25 -35.92
N PHE A 751 13.60 22.41 -34.89
CA PHE A 751 12.32 22.27 -34.20
C PHE A 751 11.95 23.48 -33.34
N GLU A 752 12.92 24.24 -32.79
CA GLU A 752 12.63 25.51 -32.11
C GLU A 752 11.85 26.48 -33.00
N LYS A 753 12.25 26.59 -34.28
CA LYS A 753 11.56 27.45 -35.25
C LYS A 753 10.14 26.94 -35.51
N ILE A 754 9.98 25.63 -35.75
CA ILE A 754 8.65 25.02 -35.99
C ILE A 754 7.72 25.30 -34.79
N PHE A 755 8.21 25.08 -33.57
CA PHE A 755 7.46 25.33 -32.34
C PHE A 755 7.06 26.81 -32.21
N LEU A 756 7.99 27.75 -32.45
CA LEU A 756 7.72 29.19 -32.36
C LEU A 756 6.78 29.67 -33.48
N ASP A 757 6.92 29.17 -34.71
CA ASP A 757 6.05 29.53 -35.83
C ASP A 757 4.60 29.06 -35.57
N GLU A 758 4.40 27.82 -35.08
CA GLU A 758 3.07 27.32 -34.70
C GLU A 758 2.50 27.97 -33.43
N PHE A 759 3.34 28.28 -32.43
CA PHE A 759 2.93 29.03 -31.25
C PHE A 759 2.42 30.43 -31.62
N ASN A 760 3.12 31.14 -32.51
CA ASN A 760 2.71 32.47 -32.96
C ASN A 760 1.40 32.42 -33.77
N LYS A 761 1.19 31.41 -34.62
CA LYS A 761 -0.11 31.16 -35.31
C LYS A 761 -1.24 30.83 -34.33
N ALA A 762 -0.96 30.08 -33.26
CA ALA A 762 -1.96 29.76 -32.23
C ALA A 762 -2.28 30.95 -31.32
N LYS A 763 -1.40 31.97 -31.26
CA LYS A 763 -1.50 33.11 -30.36
C LYS A 763 -2.53 34.16 -30.81
N GLU A 764 -2.47 34.61 -32.07
CA GLU A 764 -3.24 35.67 -32.78
C GLU A 764 -3.95 36.81 -31.97
N VAL A 765 -4.78 36.52 -30.97
CA VAL A 765 -5.53 37.50 -30.15
C VAL A 765 -5.06 37.54 -28.67
N SER A 766 -4.16 36.66 -28.28
CA SER A 766 -3.65 36.50 -26.91
C SER A 766 -2.48 37.44 -26.58
N ASN A 767 -2.45 37.92 -25.33
CA ASN A 767 -1.35 38.74 -24.79
C ASN A 767 -0.15 37.93 -24.26
N VAL A 768 -0.20 36.58 -24.28
CA VAL A 768 0.87 35.72 -23.73
C VAL A 768 2.22 35.98 -24.42
N SER A 769 3.25 36.26 -23.64
CA SER A 769 4.63 36.36 -24.11
C SER A 769 5.40 35.06 -23.82
N LEU A 770 6.17 34.58 -24.79
CA LEU A 770 7.05 33.43 -24.66
C LEU A 770 8.41 33.76 -25.28
N THR A 771 9.50 33.61 -24.52
CA THR A 771 10.86 33.95 -24.96
C THR A 771 11.81 32.75 -24.80
N PRO A 772 12.57 32.35 -25.84
CA PRO A 772 13.61 31.32 -25.70
C PRO A 772 14.64 31.68 -24.63
N LEU A 773 14.80 30.82 -23.63
CA LEU A 773 15.62 31.08 -22.44
C LEU A 773 17.03 31.54 -22.82
N ARG A 774 17.69 30.83 -23.75
CA ARG A 774 19.06 31.14 -24.20
C ARG A 774 19.19 32.39 -25.09
N LYS A 775 18.08 32.93 -25.59
CA LYS A 775 18.03 34.22 -26.30
C LYS A 775 17.97 35.41 -25.33
N LEU A 776 17.34 35.23 -24.17
CA LEU A 776 17.28 36.23 -23.10
C LEU A 776 18.51 36.16 -22.17
N TYR A 777 18.98 34.94 -21.89
CA TYR A 777 20.03 34.63 -20.94
C TYR A 777 21.10 33.72 -21.56
N SER A 778 22.26 34.27 -21.92
CA SER A 778 23.43 33.44 -22.25
C SER A 778 23.85 32.62 -21.02
N HIS A 779 23.89 33.30 -19.87
CA HIS A 779 24.03 32.79 -18.51
C HIS A 779 22.91 33.40 -17.65
N TYR A 780 22.52 32.73 -16.57
CA TYR A 780 21.46 33.15 -15.65
C TYR A 780 21.83 32.78 -14.21
N GLU A 781 21.31 33.53 -13.24
CA GLU A 781 21.19 33.08 -11.85
C GLU A 781 19.85 32.35 -11.64
N TYR A 782 19.73 31.55 -10.58
CA TYR A 782 18.47 30.84 -10.29
C TYR A 782 17.28 31.80 -10.11
N SER A 783 17.52 32.96 -9.49
CA SER A 783 16.55 34.04 -9.30
C SER A 783 16.07 34.68 -10.61
N ASP A 784 16.87 34.66 -11.68
CA ASP A 784 16.44 35.12 -13.00
C ASP A 784 15.33 34.22 -13.54
N LEU A 785 15.50 32.90 -13.49
CA LEU A 785 14.46 31.95 -13.94
C LEU A 785 13.21 32.06 -13.08
N ALA A 786 13.38 32.14 -11.76
CA ALA A 786 12.29 32.24 -10.79
C ALA A 786 11.50 33.56 -10.89
N SER A 787 12.01 34.56 -11.61
CA SER A 787 11.36 35.86 -11.82
C SER A 787 10.30 35.89 -12.93
N HIS A 788 10.22 34.87 -13.80
CA HIS A 788 9.20 34.77 -14.88
C HIS A 788 7.95 34.03 -14.42
N GLN A 789 6.86 34.08 -15.21
CA GLN A 789 5.59 33.42 -14.87
C GLN A 789 5.64 31.88 -14.89
N GLY A 790 6.62 31.30 -15.59
CA GLY A 790 6.78 29.85 -15.73
C GLY A 790 7.64 29.48 -16.93
N ILE A 791 7.85 28.18 -17.13
CA ILE A 791 8.72 27.64 -18.19
C ILE A 791 7.95 26.62 -19.03
N VAL A 792 7.83 26.88 -20.33
CA VAL A 792 7.32 25.95 -21.34
C VAL A 792 8.46 25.07 -21.81
N TYR A 793 8.24 23.75 -21.77
CA TYR A 793 9.22 22.75 -22.10
C TYR A 793 8.96 22.09 -23.45
N VAL A 794 10.02 22.01 -24.25
CA VAL A 794 10.18 21.03 -25.33
C VAL A 794 11.37 20.16 -24.94
N PRO A 795 11.13 19.02 -24.26
CA PRO A 795 12.22 18.21 -23.72
C PRO A 795 13.01 17.51 -24.83
N TYR A 796 14.32 17.44 -24.64
CA TYR A 796 15.26 16.69 -25.49
C TYR A 796 15.73 15.36 -24.85
N GLN A 797 15.37 15.16 -23.58
CA GLN A 797 15.82 14.10 -22.70
C GLN A 797 14.74 13.84 -21.63
N VAL A 798 14.64 12.61 -21.12
CA VAL A 798 13.56 12.17 -20.17
C VAL A 798 13.78 12.61 -18.71
N SER A 799 15.02 13.02 -18.37
CA SER A 799 15.49 13.46 -17.06
C SER A 799 16.69 14.40 -17.28
N VAL A 800 16.68 15.60 -16.70
CA VAL A 800 17.81 16.56 -16.79
C VAL A 800 17.96 17.36 -15.50
N MET A 801 19.19 17.66 -15.09
CA MET A 801 19.46 18.33 -13.80
C MET A 801 18.77 19.69 -13.67
N SER A 802 18.70 20.49 -14.74
CA SER A 802 18.01 21.79 -14.71
C SER A 802 16.49 21.68 -14.51
N LEU A 803 15.88 20.53 -14.84
CA LEU A 803 14.47 20.26 -14.59
C LEU A 803 14.23 19.98 -13.10
N PHE A 804 15.12 19.23 -12.44
CA PHE A 804 15.11 19.11 -10.98
C PHE A 804 15.26 20.48 -10.31
N GLU A 805 16.26 21.28 -10.70
CA GLU A 805 16.50 22.61 -10.15
C GLU A 805 15.26 23.52 -10.27
N GLN A 806 14.67 23.62 -11.47
CA GLN A 806 13.49 24.47 -11.72
C GLN A 806 12.23 23.98 -10.99
N TYR A 807 12.04 22.66 -10.88
CA TYR A 807 10.92 22.10 -10.12
C TYR A 807 11.08 22.33 -8.61
N ARG A 808 12.32 22.31 -8.09
CA ARG A 808 12.63 22.56 -6.67
C ARG A 808 12.55 24.04 -6.30
N MET A 809 12.79 24.94 -7.25
CA MET A 809 12.41 26.37 -7.13
C MET A 809 10.89 26.60 -7.11
N ASN A 810 10.07 25.57 -7.39
CA ASN A 810 8.60 25.63 -7.46
C ASN A 810 8.08 26.47 -8.65
N ILE A 811 8.87 26.62 -9.71
CA ILE A 811 8.48 27.39 -10.91
C ILE A 811 7.44 26.57 -11.71
N PRO A 812 6.26 27.12 -12.06
CA PRO A 812 5.28 26.43 -12.88
C PRO A 812 5.85 25.97 -14.23
N LEU A 813 5.80 24.65 -14.47
CA LEU A 813 6.34 24.03 -15.68
C LEU A 813 5.21 23.52 -16.59
N PHE A 814 5.29 23.85 -17.87
CA PHE A 814 4.31 23.47 -18.89
C PHE A 814 4.93 22.46 -19.87
N PHE A 815 4.40 21.24 -19.95
CA PHE A 815 4.93 20.17 -20.78
C PHE A 815 3.89 19.67 -21.79
N PRO A 816 4.29 19.18 -22.98
CA PRO A 816 3.38 18.47 -23.88
C PRO A 816 2.79 17.24 -23.17
N SER A 817 1.52 16.90 -23.45
CA SER A 817 0.91 15.66 -22.98
C SER A 817 1.59 14.43 -23.60
N LEU A 818 1.39 13.26 -23.00
CA LEU A 818 2.09 12.03 -23.39
C LEU A 818 1.88 11.68 -24.87
N ASP A 819 0.65 11.81 -25.39
CA ASP A 819 0.35 11.61 -26.81
C ASP A 819 1.02 12.66 -27.70
N LEU A 820 0.98 13.95 -27.31
CA LEU A 820 1.60 15.03 -28.08
C LEU A 820 3.13 14.83 -28.18
N LEU A 821 3.81 14.58 -27.05
CA LEU A 821 5.25 14.37 -27.03
C LEU A 821 5.65 13.09 -27.77
N SER A 822 4.86 12.02 -27.66
CA SER A 822 5.11 10.78 -28.41
C SER A 822 4.96 11.00 -29.92
N SER A 823 3.99 11.83 -30.35
CA SER A 823 3.84 12.21 -31.77
C SER A 823 5.03 13.06 -32.26
N TRP A 824 5.53 13.98 -31.45
CA TRP A 824 6.72 14.77 -31.76
C TRP A 824 7.99 13.91 -31.80
N GLN A 825 8.10 12.91 -30.91
CA GLN A 825 9.22 11.98 -30.92
C GLN A 825 9.23 11.12 -32.18
N LEU A 826 8.09 10.52 -32.56
CA LEU A 826 7.99 9.72 -33.77
C LEU A 826 8.21 10.54 -35.06
N THR A 827 7.71 11.77 -35.10
CA THR A 827 7.74 12.62 -36.31
C THR A 827 9.06 13.36 -36.50
N TYR A 828 9.65 13.87 -35.42
CA TYR A 828 10.81 14.77 -35.48
C TYR A 828 12.02 14.26 -34.67
N ASN A 829 11.89 13.20 -33.86
CA ASN A 829 12.87 12.80 -32.85
C ASN A 829 13.33 14.02 -32.02
N VAL A 830 12.40 14.60 -31.24
CA VAL A 830 12.64 15.78 -30.38
C VAL A 830 13.41 15.41 -29.12
N LEU A 831 13.16 14.23 -28.55
CA LEU A 831 13.94 13.64 -27.47
C LEU A 831 15.19 12.97 -28.06
N ASN A 832 15.98 13.71 -28.83
CA ASN A 832 17.11 13.19 -29.60
C ASN A 832 18.23 12.60 -28.74
N GLU A 833 18.21 12.84 -27.43
CA GLU A 833 19.15 12.23 -26.48
C GLU A 833 18.54 11.07 -25.68
N ARG A 834 17.30 10.64 -25.93
CA ARG A 834 16.59 9.56 -25.20
C ARG A 834 17.31 8.21 -25.26
N THR A 835 17.92 7.90 -26.39
CA THR A 835 18.56 6.61 -26.66
C THR A 835 19.98 6.84 -27.18
N TRP A 836 20.94 5.99 -26.78
CA TRP A 836 22.34 6.16 -27.20
C TRP A 836 22.49 6.08 -28.73
N SER A 837 21.68 5.26 -29.40
CA SER A 837 21.57 5.26 -30.86
C SER A 837 21.22 6.64 -31.43
N SER A 838 20.26 7.36 -30.84
CA SER A 838 19.87 8.71 -31.28
C SER A 838 20.94 9.75 -30.99
N VAL A 839 21.66 9.63 -29.87
CA VAL A 839 22.87 10.45 -29.57
C VAL A 839 23.94 10.23 -30.64
N PHE A 840 24.12 9.00 -31.13
CA PHE A 840 25.01 8.67 -32.25
C PHE A 840 24.39 8.90 -33.64
N GLY A 841 23.26 9.63 -33.73
CA GLY A 841 22.65 10.06 -35.00
C GLY A 841 21.77 9.04 -35.71
N THR A 842 21.39 7.94 -35.05
CA THR A 842 20.60 6.84 -35.64
C THR A 842 19.28 6.62 -34.89
N ILE A 843 18.15 6.48 -35.59
CA ILE A 843 16.85 6.20 -34.95
C ILE A 843 16.69 4.68 -34.80
N PRO A 844 16.74 4.12 -33.58
CA PRO A 844 16.67 2.67 -33.36
C PRO A 844 15.23 2.13 -33.48
N ASP A 845 15.09 0.88 -33.90
CA ASP A 845 13.83 0.12 -33.85
C ASP A 845 13.81 -0.94 -32.73
N LYS A 846 14.92 -1.11 -32.01
CA LYS A 846 15.11 -2.03 -30.89
C LYS A 846 16.47 -1.82 -30.24
N SER A 847 16.62 -2.42 -29.07
CA SER A 847 17.89 -2.63 -28.37
C SER A 847 18.76 -3.69 -29.05
N ILE A 848 20.08 -3.62 -28.82
CA ILE A 848 21.05 -4.61 -29.32
C ILE A 848 20.99 -5.96 -28.59
N MET A 849 20.19 -6.04 -27.53
CA MET A 849 19.83 -7.23 -26.76
C MET A 849 18.38 -7.11 -26.27
N PRO A 850 17.66 -8.22 -26.08
CA PRO A 850 16.34 -8.19 -25.43
C PRO A 850 16.46 -7.82 -23.95
N GLY A 851 15.38 -7.32 -23.36
CA GLY A 851 15.20 -7.30 -21.92
C GLY A 851 14.93 -8.69 -21.32
N VAL A 852 14.74 -8.73 -20.01
CA VAL A 852 14.42 -9.93 -19.21
C VAL A 852 12.99 -9.93 -18.67
N LEU A 853 12.15 -8.98 -19.08
CA LEU A 853 10.75 -8.86 -18.68
C LEU A 853 9.81 -9.18 -19.85
N ASP A 854 8.90 -10.13 -19.65
CA ASP A 854 7.89 -10.49 -20.63
C ASP A 854 6.84 -9.37 -20.82
N ASN A 855 6.30 -9.26 -22.04
CA ASN A 855 5.22 -8.33 -22.40
C ASN A 855 5.52 -6.82 -22.19
N VAL A 856 6.79 -6.45 -22.05
CA VAL A 856 7.25 -5.05 -22.01
C VAL A 856 7.86 -4.68 -23.37
N PRO A 857 7.39 -3.60 -24.06
CA PRO A 857 7.98 -3.17 -25.33
C PRO A 857 9.41 -2.66 -25.15
N ASP A 858 10.21 -2.71 -26.21
CA ASP A 858 11.63 -2.34 -26.15
C ASP A 858 11.81 -0.82 -25.90
N PRO A 859 12.56 -0.39 -24.86
CA PRO A 859 12.77 1.02 -24.58
C PRO A 859 13.47 1.76 -25.71
N ASN A 860 14.35 1.08 -26.46
CA ASN A 860 15.09 1.65 -27.59
C ASN A 860 14.38 1.44 -28.93
N ASN A 861 13.06 1.24 -28.96
CA ASN A 861 12.29 1.39 -30.19
C ASN A 861 11.76 2.84 -30.30
N ASP A 862 12.45 3.66 -31.10
CA ASP A 862 12.03 5.04 -31.46
C ASP A 862 11.19 5.07 -32.76
N LYS A 863 10.76 3.92 -33.29
CA LYS A 863 9.90 3.82 -34.49
C LYS A 863 8.49 3.28 -34.21
N ASP A 864 8.25 2.72 -33.03
CA ASP A 864 6.91 2.32 -32.56
C ASP A 864 6.35 3.36 -31.58
N LEU A 865 5.15 3.86 -31.90
CA LEU A 865 4.45 4.83 -31.07
C LEU A 865 4.08 4.28 -29.69
N GLU A 866 3.73 2.99 -29.59
CA GLU A 866 3.28 2.40 -28.33
C GLU A 866 4.47 2.05 -27.41
N ALA A 867 5.60 1.60 -27.96
CA ALA A 867 6.88 1.57 -27.23
C ALA A 867 7.28 2.96 -26.72
N ILE A 868 7.23 4.01 -27.57
CA ILE A 868 7.51 5.39 -27.16
C ILE A 868 6.59 5.78 -25.99
N LYS A 869 5.26 5.69 -26.13
CA LYS A 869 4.30 6.04 -25.07
C LYS A 869 4.51 5.24 -23.78
N TYR A 870 4.71 3.93 -23.89
CA TYR A 870 4.92 3.04 -22.74
C TYR A 870 6.12 3.50 -21.91
N TRP A 871 7.20 3.94 -22.55
CA TRP A 871 8.42 4.34 -21.85
C TRP A 871 8.41 5.81 -21.44
N LEU A 872 7.91 6.71 -22.28
CA LEU A 872 7.88 8.14 -21.97
C LEU A 872 7.07 8.45 -20.71
N LYS A 873 6.04 7.66 -20.36
CA LYS A 873 5.27 7.84 -19.12
C LYS A 873 6.12 7.87 -17.84
N TYR A 874 7.32 7.27 -17.84
CA TYR A 874 8.24 7.25 -16.70
C TYR A 874 9.20 8.45 -16.63
N SER A 875 9.16 9.35 -17.61
CA SER A 875 9.94 10.61 -17.59
C SER A 875 9.56 11.46 -16.38
N ASP A 876 10.53 12.18 -15.79
CA ASP A 876 10.34 12.94 -14.55
C ASP A 876 9.09 13.83 -14.55
N PHE A 877 8.90 14.56 -15.64
CA PHE A 877 7.79 15.50 -15.85
C PHE A 877 6.41 14.84 -16.04
N TYR A 878 6.30 13.50 -16.10
CA TYR A 878 5.03 12.78 -15.97
C TYR A 878 4.88 12.05 -14.63
N GLN A 879 5.95 11.95 -13.84
CA GLN A 879 5.94 11.34 -12.51
C GLN A 879 5.69 12.38 -11.39
N TRP A 880 5.98 13.65 -11.64
CA TRP A 880 5.85 14.71 -10.63
C TRP A 880 4.47 15.38 -10.68
N PRO A 881 3.85 15.70 -9.53
CA PRO A 881 2.59 16.41 -9.47
C PRO A 881 2.78 17.90 -9.84
N HIS A 882 1.67 18.57 -10.13
CA HIS A 882 1.61 20.02 -10.46
C HIS A 882 2.33 20.46 -11.75
N ILE A 883 2.85 19.53 -12.55
CA ILE A 883 3.21 19.81 -13.96
C ILE A 883 1.93 20.11 -14.77
N VAL A 884 1.97 21.13 -15.63
CA VAL A 884 0.83 21.56 -16.45
C VAL A 884 0.96 20.98 -17.86
N TYR A 885 0.19 19.94 -18.17
CA TYR A 885 0.21 19.31 -19.49
C TYR A 885 -0.59 20.08 -20.53
N PHE A 886 -0.12 20.15 -21.78
CA PHE A 886 -0.86 20.71 -22.92
C PHE A 886 -0.94 19.77 -24.13
N ASP A 887 -2.09 19.78 -24.80
CA ASP A 887 -2.44 18.83 -25.87
C ASP A 887 -2.31 19.42 -27.28
N SER A 888 -2.18 20.75 -27.39
CA SER A 888 -1.92 21.46 -28.65
C SER A 888 -1.39 22.88 -28.38
N TYR A 889 -0.89 23.57 -29.41
CA TYR A 889 -0.48 24.98 -29.28
C TYR A 889 -1.61 25.92 -28.81
N LYS A 890 -2.86 25.68 -29.23
CA LYS A 890 -4.02 26.48 -28.79
C LYS A 890 -4.39 26.22 -27.32
N ASP A 891 -4.27 24.96 -26.89
CA ASP A 891 -4.47 24.57 -25.50
C ASP A 891 -3.33 25.05 -24.58
N LEU A 892 -2.09 25.09 -25.08
CA LEU A 892 -0.96 25.74 -24.42
C LEU A 892 -1.23 27.23 -24.18
N ILE A 893 -1.60 28.00 -25.21
CA ILE A 893 -1.95 29.43 -25.06
C ILE A 893 -3.03 29.61 -23.98
N LYS A 894 -4.14 28.85 -24.07
CA LYS A 894 -5.21 28.88 -23.06
C LYS A 894 -4.71 28.57 -21.65
N LYS A 895 -3.83 27.59 -21.48
CA LYS A 895 -3.27 27.21 -20.17
C LYS A 895 -2.29 28.26 -19.65
N LEU A 896 -1.55 28.96 -20.51
CA LEU A 896 -0.69 30.10 -20.15
C LEU A 896 -1.51 31.36 -19.78
N GLU A 897 -2.79 31.45 -20.16
CA GLU A 897 -3.71 32.52 -19.74
C GLU A 897 -4.50 32.18 -18.47
N THR A 898 -4.90 30.92 -18.28
CA THR A 898 -5.93 30.54 -17.28
C THR A 898 -5.43 29.73 -16.09
N THR A 899 -4.16 29.29 -16.07
CA THR A 899 -3.62 28.52 -14.93
C THR A 899 -3.38 29.40 -13.71
N ASP A 900 -3.85 28.97 -12.55
CA ASP A 900 -3.45 29.55 -11.26
C ASP A 900 -2.00 29.13 -10.92
N LEU A 901 -1.07 29.94 -11.41
CA LEU A 901 0.38 29.75 -11.26
C LEU A 901 0.83 29.70 -9.79
N ARG A 902 0.14 30.42 -8.89
CA ARG A 902 0.50 30.43 -7.45
C ARG A 902 0.11 29.11 -6.82
N LYS A 903 -1.12 28.64 -7.05
CA LYS A 903 -1.58 27.31 -6.61
C LYS A 903 -0.77 26.15 -7.18
N VAL A 904 -0.23 26.28 -8.39
CA VAL A 904 0.74 25.33 -8.96
C VAL A 904 2.04 25.34 -8.13
N SER A 905 2.67 26.51 -7.96
CA SER A 905 3.88 26.68 -7.13
C SER A 905 3.70 26.15 -5.71
N ASP A 906 2.58 26.47 -5.04
CA ASP A 906 2.36 26.08 -3.65
C ASP A 906 2.15 24.57 -3.50
N GLY A 907 1.53 23.92 -4.49
CA GLY A 907 1.46 22.46 -4.57
C GLY A 907 2.84 21.80 -4.78
N MET A 908 3.66 22.34 -5.69
CA MET A 908 5.06 21.90 -5.87
C MET A 908 5.85 22.05 -4.57
N ARG A 909 5.69 23.18 -3.87
CA ARG A 909 6.32 23.50 -2.58
C ARG A 909 5.93 22.54 -1.47
N GLU A 910 4.68 22.09 -1.40
CA GLU A 910 4.27 21.04 -0.47
C GLU A 910 4.84 19.66 -0.82
N TYR A 911 4.87 19.30 -2.11
CA TYR A 911 5.43 18.03 -2.56
C TYR A 911 6.95 17.96 -2.36
N ASN A 912 7.68 19.03 -2.68
CA ASN A 912 9.12 19.16 -2.50
C ASN A 912 9.54 18.97 -1.02
N LYS A 913 8.74 19.46 -0.06
CA LYS A 913 8.96 19.21 1.38
C LYS A 913 8.87 17.72 1.74
N LYS A 914 7.91 16.98 1.15
CA LYS A 914 7.74 15.53 1.38
C LYS A 914 8.91 14.75 0.78
N VAL A 915 9.23 15.01 -0.49
CA VAL A 915 10.38 14.39 -1.19
C VAL A 915 11.70 14.63 -0.45
N LYS A 916 11.90 15.80 0.17
CA LYS A 916 13.10 16.07 0.99
C LYS A 916 13.22 15.08 2.16
N THR A 917 12.13 14.88 2.90
CA THR A 917 12.08 13.98 4.06
C THR A 917 12.31 12.54 3.66
N ASP A 918 11.62 12.06 2.63
CA ASP A 918 11.74 10.69 2.13
C ASP A 918 13.17 10.39 1.63
N LEU A 919 13.80 11.34 0.93
CA LEU A 919 15.19 11.22 0.48
C LEU A 919 16.18 11.23 1.65
N ILE A 920 15.97 12.05 2.69
CA ILE A 920 16.81 12.02 3.90
C ILE A 920 16.76 10.63 4.54
N GLN A 921 15.57 10.04 4.71
CA GLN A 921 15.43 8.71 5.33
C GLN A 921 16.09 7.60 4.49
N ARG A 922 15.90 7.61 3.16
CA ARG A 922 16.55 6.67 2.24
C ARG A 922 18.07 6.78 2.30
N TRP A 923 18.61 7.99 2.24
CA TRP A 923 20.06 8.21 2.29
C TRP A 923 20.66 7.92 3.67
N GLN A 924 19.97 8.21 4.77
CA GLN A 924 20.40 7.77 6.11
C GLN A 924 20.52 6.25 6.19
N THR A 925 19.55 5.51 5.64
CA THR A 925 19.57 4.04 5.59
C THR A 925 20.77 3.53 4.77
N ILE A 926 21.04 4.13 3.61
CA ILE A 926 22.19 3.78 2.75
C ILE A 926 23.52 4.10 3.45
N LEU A 927 23.61 5.23 4.14
CA LEU A 927 24.83 5.64 4.84
C LEU A 927 25.10 4.77 6.08
N GLU A 928 24.08 4.32 6.82
CA GLU A 928 24.26 3.39 7.94
C GLU A 928 24.64 1.98 7.48
N LYS A 929 24.08 1.53 6.34
CA LYS A 929 24.51 0.32 5.64
C LYS A 929 26.00 0.38 5.31
N VAL A 930 26.47 1.48 4.72
CA VAL A 930 27.90 1.71 4.42
C VAL A 930 28.76 1.66 5.70
N ARG A 931 28.36 2.36 6.79
CA ARG A 931 29.09 2.32 8.08
C ARG A 931 29.24 0.89 8.59
N THR A 932 28.15 0.13 8.60
CA THR A 932 28.09 -1.23 9.15
C THR A 932 29.14 -2.13 8.51
N PHE A 933 29.24 -2.14 7.18
CA PHE A 933 30.17 -3.01 6.46
C PHE A 933 31.61 -2.51 6.48
N SER A 934 31.85 -1.19 6.43
CA SER A 934 33.20 -0.64 6.65
C SER A 934 33.77 -0.91 8.05
N HIS A 935 32.94 -1.26 9.04
CA HIS A 935 33.38 -1.58 10.41
C HIS A 935 33.71 -3.06 10.65
N HIS A 936 33.46 -3.96 9.70
CA HIS A 936 33.69 -5.41 9.86
C HIS A 936 35.11 -5.89 9.47
N PHE A 937 36.02 -4.97 9.11
CA PHE A 937 37.33 -5.29 8.53
C PHE A 937 38.52 -4.49 9.12
N ASN A 938 38.38 -3.97 10.35
CA ASN A 938 39.46 -3.40 11.16
C ASN A 938 39.74 -4.26 12.40
#